data_AF-A0A2V2W429-F1
#
_entry.id   AF-A0A2V2W429-F1
#
_cell.length_a   1.000
_cell.length_b   1.000
_cell.length_c   1.000
_cell.angle_alpha   90.00
_cell.angle_beta   90.00
_cell.angle_gamma   90.00
#
_symmetry.space_group_name_H-M   'P 1'
#
loop_
_entity.id
_entity.type
_entity.pdbx_description
1 polymer ?
#
loop_
_entity_poly.entity_id
_entity_poly.type
_entity_poly.pdbx_seq_one_letter_code
_entity_poly.pdbx_strand_id
1 'polypeptide(L)'
;MDSLGGNSKTSMLATISPHSVNFDEMRQTIRYASRARQIVNKAVINEDPQVRQIRLLTAELDRLKKVIRDAGHNEFSRDYVLELQRRNNFLEKRCQEQEMFIVELQAELEGRVMTNRTEDSRAISARRARPGHLPETSARQRRDAVEEEKNPTLLKSQLVEAKSENEVLRRQIAEEERNKRPDASNSAEQVAELNIRVQNLKREVDKMRKYDAKKEQYMQRYSFFYVDLASDILHRIMLQKEEEFVRQVAHLFISQNGEMGDGIRRLNKAHREEMEQMRKRHVEEMEELHKLSSARLKESIEKSNELYQQLIDKHVDKLNYVEERMMNNKEFYEAELKRLGEENEKTRVRYEEQLDRVRTQHQKETRKLREQLSSGASDRQRSGEVVKRLQEEHEKEMNRRQEEMDRYRQDKEQEISRLKKQVDNEKLRYESDMLEKERQRRSLEREVNELRRELLKAQTERNRMEQQHHTELQNLSQQQERLVHVSNGLLSDWDNRSSAMDASFTQLRALLQTQDYLNFRARLRDATLERKDYTAELEAVEERKRRDTQRLREIVQQLRQNQEDSKASIQRFEEDIMKHLARSNKARHSGNSSNKNSHENENGDGNSKAVKKNADGNSTSGANKSPTSVPPARADKKEPSVKARGGTSK
;
A
#
# COMPACT_ATOMS: atom_id res chain seq x y z
N MET A 1 16.29 -25.77 -9.92
CA MET A 1 15.30 -26.87 -10.01
C MET A 1 14.34 -26.65 -11.19
N ASP A 2 14.60 -25.68 -12.07
CA ASP A 2 13.58 -25.08 -12.94
C ASP A 2 13.57 -25.56 -14.39
N SER A 3 14.43 -26.54 -14.72
CA SER A 3 14.63 -26.98 -16.11
C SER A 3 13.66 -28.06 -16.59
N LEU A 4 13.03 -28.85 -15.72
CA LEU A 4 12.03 -29.87 -16.10
C LEU A 4 10.74 -29.63 -15.32
N GLY A 5 9.64 -29.37 -16.03
CA GLY A 5 8.34 -28.99 -15.48
C GLY A 5 8.21 -27.52 -15.08
N GLY A 6 9.19 -26.67 -15.41
CA GLY A 6 9.31 -25.28 -14.92
C GLY A 6 9.37 -24.21 -16.01
N ASN A 7 9.86 -23.03 -15.62
CA ASN A 7 9.99 -21.86 -16.50
C ASN A 7 11.31 -21.89 -17.29
N SER A 8 11.43 -22.83 -18.23
CA SER A 8 12.61 -22.96 -19.09
C SER A 8 12.28 -23.65 -20.42
N LYS A 9 12.94 -23.21 -21.50
CA LYS A 9 12.91 -23.92 -22.78
C LYS A 9 13.97 -25.02 -22.76
N THR A 10 13.53 -26.25 -22.54
CA THR A 10 14.45 -27.38 -22.34
C THR A 10 14.43 -28.30 -23.55
N SER A 11 15.61 -28.63 -24.05
CA SER A 11 15.82 -29.62 -25.10
C SER A 11 16.73 -30.72 -24.58
N MET A 12 16.36 -31.97 -24.82
CA MET A 12 17.15 -33.14 -24.42
C MET A 12 17.62 -33.87 -25.67
N LEU A 13 18.93 -34.03 -25.81
CA LEU A 13 19.54 -34.83 -26.86
C LEU A 13 19.94 -36.18 -26.28
N ALA A 14 19.36 -37.25 -26.80
CA ALA A 14 19.71 -38.61 -26.44
C ALA A 14 20.71 -39.17 -27.46
N THR A 15 21.96 -39.38 -27.05
CA THR A 15 22.96 -40.03 -27.89
C THR A 15 22.86 -41.55 -27.74
N ILE A 16 22.79 -42.24 -28.87
CA ILE A 16 22.71 -43.71 -28.92
C ILE A 16 23.74 -44.26 -29.91
N SER A 17 24.25 -45.45 -29.62
CA SER A 17 25.11 -46.20 -30.52
C SER A 17 24.31 -47.35 -31.13
N PRO A 18 24.34 -47.55 -32.47
CA PRO A 18 23.57 -48.60 -33.13
C PRO A 18 24.18 -50.01 -33.02
N HIS A 19 25.22 -50.20 -32.19
CA HIS A 19 25.89 -51.50 -32.04
C HIS A 19 25.05 -52.46 -31.20
N SER A 20 24.99 -53.74 -31.62
CA SER A 20 24.20 -54.79 -30.96
C SER A 20 24.57 -55.02 -29.50
N VAL A 21 25.84 -54.82 -29.14
CA VAL A 21 26.34 -54.95 -27.76
C VAL A 21 25.71 -53.91 -26.82
N ASN A 22 25.36 -52.73 -27.33
CA ASN A 22 24.83 -51.62 -26.53
C ASN A 22 23.29 -51.55 -26.58
N PHE A 23 22.63 -52.62 -27.05
CA PHE A 23 21.18 -52.63 -27.27
C PHE A 23 20.37 -52.37 -25.99
N ASP A 24 20.78 -52.98 -24.88
CA ASP A 24 20.07 -52.83 -23.60
C ASP A 24 20.20 -51.41 -23.03
N GLU A 25 21.38 -50.80 -23.13
CA GLU A 25 21.60 -49.40 -22.73
C GLU A 25 20.85 -48.43 -23.65
N MET A 26 20.93 -48.64 -24.97
CA MET A 26 20.17 -47.86 -25.96
C MET A 26 18.67 -47.90 -25.67
N ARG A 27 18.12 -49.08 -25.32
CA ARG A 27 16.70 -49.23 -24.96
C ARG A 27 16.34 -48.39 -23.73
N GLN A 28 17.20 -48.35 -22.73
CA GLN A 28 16.99 -47.54 -21.52
C GLN A 28 17.05 -46.04 -21.83
N THR A 29 18.04 -45.60 -22.61
CA THR A 29 18.19 -44.20 -23.04
C THR A 29 16.98 -43.71 -23.86
N ILE A 30 16.48 -44.53 -24.80
CA ILE A 30 15.28 -44.19 -25.58
C ILE A 30 14.03 -44.11 -24.68
N ARG A 31 13.87 -45.04 -23.72
CA ARG A 31 12.74 -44.99 -22.78
C ARG A 31 12.79 -43.74 -21.91
N TYR A 32 13.98 -43.36 -21.46
CA TYR A 32 14.17 -42.13 -20.69
C TYR A 32 13.82 -40.88 -21.52
N ALA A 33 14.34 -40.80 -22.75
CA ALA A 33 14.01 -39.71 -23.68
C ALA A 33 12.51 -39.62 -23.97
N SER A 34 11.84 -40.78 -24.13
CA SER A 34 10.39 -40.84 -24.33
C SER A 34 9.60 -40.34 -23.11
N ARG A 35 10.07 -40.56 -21.89
CA ARG A 35 9.45 -40.02 -20.67
C ARG A 35 9.70 -38.52 -20.53
N ALA A 36 10.94 -38.07 -20.79
CA ALA A 36 11.29 -36.66 -20.76
C ALA A 36 10.46 -35.83 -21.76
N ARG A 37 10.14 -36.39 -22.93
CA ARG A 37 9.25 -35.76 -23.93
C ARG A 37 7.86 -35.45 -23.40
N GLN A 38 7.37 -36.20 -22.40
CA GLN A 38 6.03 -36.00 -21.82
C GLN A 38 5.98 -34.86 -20.79
N ILE A 39 7.14 -34.33 -20.39
CA ILE A 39 7.22 -33.22 -19.44
C ILE A 39 6.96 -31.91 -20.18
N VAL A 40 5.85 -31.26 -19.85
CA VAL A 40 5.45 -29.97 -20.46
C VAL A 40 6.02 -28.83 -19.63
N ASN A 41 6.93 -28.05 -20.23
CA ASN A 41 7.42 -26.80 -19.63
C ASN A 41 6.57 -25.61 -20.10
N LYS A 42 6.27 -24.68 -19.20
CA LYS A 42 5.62 -23.40 -19.52
C LYS A 42 6.62 -22.27 -19.31
N ALA A 43 7.35 -21.94 -20.38
CA ALA A 43 8.30 -20.85 -20.35
C ALA A 43 7.58 -19.50 -20.44
N VAL A 44 7.71 -18.68 -19.41
CA VAL A 44 7.23 -17.30 -19.31
C VAL A 44 8.44 -16.37 -19.29
N ILE A 45 8.40 -15.30 -20.08
CA ILE A 45 9.47 -14.31 -20.09
C ILE A 45 9.48 -13.60 -18.73
N ASN A 46 10.54 -13.82 -17.95
CA ASN A 46 10.76 -13.16 -16.66
C ASN A 46 11.22 -11.73 -16.90
N GLU A 47 10.29 -10.86 -17.26
CA GLU A 47 10.51 -9.42 -17.29
C GLU A 47 10.20 -8.84 -15.91
N ASP A 48 11.11 -8.00 -15.41
CA ASP A 48 10.84 -7.16 -14.26
C ASP A 48 9.61 -6.28 -14.54
N PRO A 49 8.63 -6.19 -13.63
CA PRO A 49 7.49 -5.28 -13.75
C PRO A 49 7.87 -3.86 -14.19
N GLN A 50 9.01 -3.35 -13.72
CA GLN A 50 9.53 -2.03 -14.10
C GLN A 50 9.99 -1.99 -15.56
N VAL A 51 10.73 -3.01 -16.01
CA VAL A 51 11.19 -3.11 -17.41
C VAL A 51 10.02 -3.30 -18.37
N ARG A 52 9.00 -4.08 -17.97
CA ARG A 52 7.74 -4.24 -18.72
C ARG A 52 7.01 -2.90 -18.85
N GLN A 53 6.93 -2.14 -17.77
CA GLN A 53 6.30 -0.83 -17.75
C GLN A 53 7.06 0.17 -18.62
N ILE A 54 8.40 0.20 -18.54
CA ILE A 54 9.23 1.05 -19.39
C ILE A 54 9.03 0.69 -20.87
N ARG A 55 8.98 -0.59 -21.22
CA ARG A 55 8.73 -1.02 -22.62
C ARG A 55 7.33 -0.60 -23.10
N LEU A 56 6.30 -0.76 -22.28
CA LEU A 56 4.94 -0.33 -22.60
C LEU A 56 4.86 1.19 -22.77
N LEU A 57 5.50 1.96 -21.87
CA LEU A 57 5.58 3.41 -21.97
C LEU A 57 6.37 3.86 -23.19
N THR A 58 7.46 3.17 -23.54
CA THR A 58 8.26 3.48 -24.72
C THR A 58 7.47 3.17 -25.99
N ALA A 59 6.75 2.04 -26.04
CA ALA A 59 5.87 1.69 -27.14
C ALA A 59 4.71 2.69 -27.29
N GLU A 60 4.15 3.17 -26.17
CA GLU A 60 3.09 4.17 -26.19
C GLU A 60 3.64 5.55 -26.59
N LEU A 61 4.85 5.92 -26.16
CA LEU A 61 5.54 7.11 -26.66
C LEU A 61 5.80 7.03 -28.16
N ASP A 62 6.22 5.89 -28.68
CA ASP A 62 6.42 5.71 -30.13
C ASP A 62 5.11 5.70 -30.89
N ARG A 63 4.04 5.15 -30.32
CA ARG A 63 2.68 5.23 -30.85
C ARG A 63 2.19 6.68 -30.89
N LEU A 64 2.33 7.42 -29.80
CA LEU A 64 1.97 8.84 -29.72
C LEU A 64 2.80 9.68 -30.68
N LYS A 65 4.12 9.46 -30.77
CA LYS A 65 4.97 10.11 -31.76
C LYS A 65 4.53 9.80 -33.19
N LYS A 66 4.09 8.57 -33.46
CA LYS A 66 3.55 8.18 -34.77
C LYS A 66 2.22 8.86 -35.05
N VAL A 67 1.31 8.91 -34.07
CA VAL A 67 0.04 9.64 -34.17
C VAL A 67 0.26 11.14 -34.38
N ILE A 68 1.27 11.74 -33.73
CA ILE A 68 1.62 13.15 -33.91
C ILE A 68 2.21 13.41 -35.30
N ARG A 69 3.06 12.50 -35.81
CA ARG A 69 3.56 12.53 -37.20
C ARG A 69 2.42 12.38 -38.21
N ASP A 70 1.50 11.44 -37.98
CA ASP A 70 0.35 11.18 -38.85
C ASP A 70 -0.70 12.32 -38.76
N ALA A 71 -0.76 13.04 -37.63
CA ALA A 71 -1.63 14.20 -37.41
C ALA A 71 -1.06 15.54 -37.91
N GLY A 72 0.06 15.53 -38.63
CA GLY A 72 0.54 16.70 -39.38
C GLY A 72 1.03 17.89 -38.55
N HIS A 73 1.28 17.72 -37.24
CA HIS A 73 1.86 18.78 -36.43
C HIS A 73 3.41 18.74 -36.46
N ASN A 74 3.93 19.41 -37.50
CA ASN A 74 5.25 20.02 -37.65
C ASN A 74 6.51 19.15 -37.46
N GLU A 75 6.95 18.49 -38.53
CA GLU A 75 8.35 18.69 -38.96
C GLU A 75 8.34 19.83 -39.98
N PHE A 76 8.91 20.99 -39.64
CA PHE A 76 9.36 21.89 -40.71
C PHE A 76 10.33 21.07 -41.55
N SER A 77 9.92 20.74 -42.78
CA SER A 77 10.72 19.90 -43.67
C SER A 77 12.15 20.42 -43.69
N ARG A 78 13.14 19.51 -43.66
CA ARG A 78 14.56 19.87 -43.72
C ARG A 78 14.85 20.82 -44.90
N ASP A 79 14.07 20.72 -45.96
CA ASP A 79 14.12 21.62 -47.11
C ASP A 79 13.65 23.05 -46.78
N TYR A 80 12.63 23.23 -45.95
CA TYR A 80 12.16 24.55 -45.48
C TYR A 80 13.20 25.22 -44.56
N VAL A 81 13.86 24.44 -43.70
CA VAL A 81 14.95 24.94 -42.84
C VAL A 81 16.18 25.31 -43.68
N LEU A 82 16.53 24.48 -44.68
CA LEU A 82 17.62 24.77 -45.61
C LEU A 82 17.32 25.98 -46.50
N GLU A 83 16.07 26.19 -46.91
CA GLU A 83 15.64 27.35 -47.68
C GLU A 83 15.68 28.64 -46.84
N LEU A 84 15.25 28.58 -45.58
CA LEU A 84 15.40 29.70 -44.64
C LEU A 84 16.88 30.03 -44.38
N GLN A 85 17.75 29.02 -44.23
CA GLN A 85 19.19 29.23 -44.08
C GLN A 85 19.82 29.87 -45.31
N ARG A 86 19.44 29.43 -46.52
CA ARG A 86 19.90 30.05 -47.77
C ARG A 86 19.43 31.51 -47.88
N ARG A 87 18.19 31.78 -47.48
CA ARG A 87 17.62 33.13 -47.51
C ARG A 87 18.27 34.06 -46.49
N ASN A 88 18.56 33.58 -45.28
CA ASN A 88 19.30 34.36 -44.28
C ASN A 88 20.73 34.65 -44.73
N ASN A 89 21.46 33.66 -45.25
CA ASN A 89 22.81 33.89 -45.79
C ASN A 89 22.83 34.89 -46.97
N PHE A 90 21.79 34.89 -47.81
CA PHE A 90 21.67 35.86 -48.90
C PHE A 90 21.40 37.28 -48.37
N LEU A 91 20.53 37.42 -47.37
CA LEU A 91 20.24 38.72 -46.75
C LEU A 91 21.46 39.26 -45.98
N GLU A 92 22.22 38.40 -45.30
CA GLU A 92 23.45 38.78 -44.62
C GLU A 92 24.51 39.29 -45.60
N LYS A 93 24.72 38.63 -46.75
CA LYS A 93 25.62 39.15 -47.80
C LYS A 93 25.17 40.49 -48.33
N ARG A 94 23.87 40.70 -48.55
CA ARG A 94 23.34 42.01 -48.97
C ARG A 94 23.52 43.09 -47.91
N CYS A 95 23.37 42.77 -46.64
CA CYS A 95 23.66 43.71 -45.55
C CYS A 95 25.15 44.06 -45.52
N GLN A 96 26.05 43.08 -45.68
CA GLN A 96 27.50 43.32 -45.75
C GLN A 96 27.91 44.19 -46.95
N GLU A 97 27.33 43.94 -48.14
CA GLU A 97 27.56 44.77 -49.33
C GLU A 97 27.06 46.21 -49.12
N GLN A 98 25.89 46.37 -48.48
CA GLN A 98 25.36 47.69 -48.13
C GLN A 98 26.20 48.41 -47.08
N GLU A 99 26.71 47.71 -46.08
CA GLU A 99 27.62 48.25 -45.08
C GLU A 99 28.94 48.70 -45.70
N MET A 100 29.53 47.88 -46.58
CA MET A 100 30.74 48.25 -47.34
C MET A 100 30.49 49.48 -48.22
N PHE A 101 29.35 49.55 -48.90
CA PHE A 101 28.98 50.71 -49.72
C PHE A 101 28.76 51.98 -48.88
N ILE A 102 28.20 51.85 -47.67
CA ILE A 102 28.06 52.97 -46.73
C ILE A 102 29.43 53.45 -46.25
N VAL A 103 30.35 52.53 -45.94
CA VAL A 103 31.72 52.87 -45.53
C VAL A 103 32.48 53.56 -46.67
N GLU A 104 32.31 53.10 -47.91
CA GLU A 104 32.93 53.69 -49.11
C GLU A 104 32.37 55.10 -49.38
N LEU A 105 31.05 55.29 -49.24
CA LEU A 105 30.40 56.61 -49.28
C LEU A 105 30.84 57.53 -48.14
N GLN A 106 31.07 56.99 -46.93
CA GLN A 106 31.60 57.75 -45.80
C GLN A 106 33.04 58.20 -46.05
N ALA A 107 33.89 57.33 -46.63
CA ALA A 107 35.26 57.69 -47.01
C ALA A 107 35.31 58.73 -48.14
N GLU A 108 34.42 58.65 -49.13
CA GLU A 108 34.27 59.69 -50.17
C GLU A 108 33.74 61.02 -49.60
N LEU A 109 32.81 60.99 -48.64
CA LEU A 109 32.30 62.17 -47.96
C LEU A 109 33.38 62.83 -47.08
N GLU A 110 34.17 62.06 -46.35
CA GLU A 110 35.31 62.57 -45.58
C GLU A 110 36.40 63.14 -46.50
N GLY A 111 36.66 62.50 -47.66
CA GLY A 111 37.53 63.04 -48.71
C GLY A 111 37.04 64.37 -49.28
N ARG A 112 35.73 64.50 -49.55
CA ARG A 112 35.11 65.74 -50.05
C ARG A 112 35.03 66.85 -48.99
N VAL A 113 34.87 66.50 -47.71
CA VAL A 113 34.89 67.48 -46.61
C VAL A 113 36.29 68.07 -46.41
N MET A 114 37.35 67.30 -46.70
CA MET A 114 38.73 67.80 -46.67
C MET A 114 39.07 68.70 -47.87
N THR A 115 38.50 68.47 -49.06
CA THR A 115 38.70 69.36 -50.24
C THR A 115 37.84 70.63 -50.19
N ASN A 116 36.62 70.55 -49.65
CA ASN A 116 35.70 71.70 -49.59
C ASN A 116 36.12 72.76 -48.53
N ARG A 117 36.87 72.36 -47.49
CA ARG A 117 37.42 73.32 -46.51
C ARG A 117 38.52 74.23 -47.09
N THR A 118 39.15 73.86 -48.21
CA THR A 118 40.21 74.67 -48.84
C THR A 118 39.76 75.53 -50.03
N GLU A 119 38.58 75.30 -50.61
CA GLU A 119 38.16 75.93 -51.88
C GLU A 119 37.04 76.97 -51.76
N ASP A 120 36.24 76.99 -50.69
CA ASP A 120 35.17 78.01 -50.51
C ASP A 120 35.70 79.43 -50.22
N SER A 121 37.02 79.61 -50.07
CA SER A 121 37.65 80.93 -49.93
C SER A 121 37.92 81.66 -51.27
N ARG A 122 37.56 81.13 -52.46
CA ARG A 122 38.04 81.75 -53.73
C ARG A 122 37.10 81.98 -54.91
N ALA A 123 35.84 81.54 -54.97
CA ALA A 123 35.12 81.67 -56.26
C ALA A 123 33.59 81.75 -56.21
N ILE A 124 33.04 82.85 -55.68
CA ILE A 124 31.83 83.45 -56.29
C ILE A 124 32.25 84.81 -56.85
N SER A 125 33.00 84.79 -57.95
CA SER A 125 33.29 85.97 -58.76
C SER A 125 33.01 85.65 -60.22
N ALA A 126 32.01 86.37 -60.74
CA ALA A 126 31.75 86.66 -62.14
C ALA A 126 31.34 85.45 -63.02
N ARG A 127 30.05 85.26 -63.36
CA ARG A 127 29.17 86.09 -64.23
C ARG A 127 29.71 86.32 -65.65
N ARG A 128 28.78 86.10 -66.60
CA ARG A 128 28.64 86.60 -68.01
C ARG A 128 29.37 85.78 -69.09
N ALA A 129 28.82 85.50 -70.29
CA ALA A 129 27.70 86.12 -71.03
C ALA A 129 27.03 85.16 -72.07
N ARG A 130 25.75 85.43 -72.36
CA ARG A 130 24.85 85.03 -73.50
C ARG A 130 25.11 85.94 -74.75
N PRO A 131 24.56 85.79 -76.01
CA PRO A 131 23.15 85.45 -76.38
C PRO A 131 22.79 84.85 -77.80
N GLY A 132 21.50 84.49 -78.02
CA GLY A 132 20.82 84.32 -79.33
C GLY A 132 19.43 83.63 -79.27
N HIS A 133 18.34 84.25 -79.78
CA HIS A 133 16.87 84.02 -79.54
C HIS A 133 16.14 83.10 -80.57
N LEU A 134 15.26 82.14 -80.18
CA LEU A 134 13.76 82.07 -80.06
C LEU A 134 12.94 81.88 -81.37
N PRO A 135 11.76 81.18 -81.39
CA PRO A 135 10.72 81.12 -80.33
C PRO A 135 10.03 79.76 -79.96
N GLU A 136 9.68 79.67 -78.66
CA GLU A 136 8.46 79.18 -77.95
C GLU A 136 7.79 77.81 -78.29
N THR A 137 7.55 76.85 -77.37
CA THR A 137 7.48 76.81 -75.89
C THR A 137 8.03 75.46 -75.35
N SER A 138 8.77 75.47 -74.22
CA SER A 138 9.96 74.63 -74.00
C SER A 138 9.84 73.25 -73.31
N ALA A 139 10.56 72.29 -73.91
CA ALA A 139 11.01 70.93 -73.57
C ALA A 139 12.15 70.88 -72.50
N ARG A 140 12.77 69.78 -72.03
CA ARG A 140 12.62 68.30 -71.97
C ARG A 140 13.83 67.73 -71.17
N GLN A 141 13.63 66.58 -70.49
CA GLN A 141 14.46 65.34 -70.40
C GLN A 141 15.96 65.41 -69.98
N ARG A 142 16.41 64.67 -68.95
CA ARG A 142 16.88 63.26 -68.98
C ARG A 142 17.84 62.92 -70.14
N ARG A 143 19.08 62.52 -69.83
CA ARG A 143 19.73 61.20 -70.12
C ARG A 143 21.25 61.27 -70.27
N ASP A 144 21.93 60.39 -69.53
CA ASP A 144 22.97 59.40 -69.90
C ASP A 144 24.04 59.68 -70.98
N ALA A 145 25.28 59.37 -70.56
CA ALA A 145 26.32 58.54 -71.19
C ALA A 145 27.37 59.14 -72.16
N VAL A 146 28.58 58.57 -71.97
CA VAL A 146 29.73 58.35 -72.88
C VAL A 146 30.99 59.22 -72.63
N GLU A 147 32.01 58.48 -72.16
CA GLU A 147 33.47 58.55 -72.34
C GLU A 147 34.19 59.87 -72.70
N GLU A 148 35.29 60.15 -71.97
CA GLU A 148 36.59 60.47 -72.57
C GLU A 148 37.70 60.46 -71.50
N GLU A 149 38.54 59.42 -71.52
CA GLU A 149 39.89 59.43 -70.98
C GLU A 149 40.67 60.65 -71.53
N LYS A 150 41.16 61.53 -70.65
CA LYS A 150 42.17 62.53 -71.00
C LYS A 150 43.44 62.29 -70.20
N ASN A 151 44.43 61.77 -70.93
CA ASN A 151 45.77 61.41 -70.52
C ASN A 151 46.50 62.50 -69.70
N PRO A 152 47.02 62.20 -68.50
CA PRO A 152 47.79 63.14 -67.66
C PRO A 152 49.19 63.51 -68.22
N THR A 153 49.56 62.97 -69.39
CA THR A 153 50.82 63.23 -70.10
C THR A 153 50.76 64.49 -70.97
N LEU A 154 49.59 64.90 -71.47
CA LEU A 154 49.45 66.08 -72.33
C LEU A 154 49.48 67.41 -71.53
N LEU A 155 48.87 67.43 -70.33
CA LEU A 155 48.89 68.60 -69.43
C LEU A 155 50.29 68.88 -68.85
N LYS A 156 51.11 67.83 -68.64
CA LYS A 156 52.50 68.01 -68.19
C LYS A 156 53.40 68.55 -69.31
N SER A 157 53.17 68.14 -70.56
CA SER A 157 53.88 68.68 -71.74
C SER A 157 53.57 70.17 -71.95
N GLN A 158 52.30 70.55 -71.87
CA GLN A 158 51.87 71.95 -72.02
C GLN A 158 52.36 72.86 -70.89
N LEU A 159 52.52 72.33 -69.67
CA LEU A 159 53.10 73.07 -68.55
C LEU A 159 54.62 73.24 -68.66
N VAL A 160 55.33 72.32 -69.32
CA VAL A 160 56.77 72.43 -69.58
C VAL A 160 57.04 73.42 -70.72
N GLU A 161 56.25 73.38 -71.79
CA GLU A 161 56.30 74.39 -72.87
C GLU A 161 56.01 75.79 -72.33
N ALA A 162 54.92 75.98 -71.56
CA ALA A 162 54.57 77.27 -70.98
C ALA A 162 55.61 77.79 -69.96
N LYS A 163 56.34 76.89 -69.26
CA LYS A 163 57.45 77.27 -68.38
C LYS A 163 58.70 77.67 -69.17
N SER A 164 59.00 76.99 -70.27
CA SER A 164 60.12 77.34 -71.15
C SER A 164 59.90 78.68 -71.87
N GLU A 165 58.67 78.97 -72.30
CA GLU A 165 58.31 80.26 -72.88
C GLU A 165 58.39 81.40 -71.84
N ASN A 166 57.99 81.15 -70.59
CA ASN A 166 58.15 82.12 -69.51
C ASN A 166 59.63 82.39 -69.14
N GLU A 167 60.51 81.40 -69.25
CA GLU A 167 61.96 81.63 -69.09
C GLU A 167 62.56 82.44 -70.24
N VAL A 168 62.12 82.20 -71.49
CA VAL A 168 62.58 82.98 -72.65
C VAL A 168 62.10 84.43 -72.55
N LEU A 169 60.85 84.67 -72.17
CA LEU A 169 60.33 86.02 -71.92
C LEU A 169 61.04 86.72 -70.76
N ARG A 170 61.42 85.99 -69.70
CA ARG A 170 62.24 86.55 -68.60
C ARG A 170 63.67 86.89 -69.05
N ARG A 171 64.26 86.13 -69.98
CA ARG A 171 65.58 86.45 -70.58
C ARG A 171 65.48 87.63 -71.54
N GLN A 172 64.41 87.74 -72.32
CA GLN A 172 64.15 88.87 -73.22
C GLN A 172 63.87 90.17 -72.44
N ILE A 173 63.12 90.12 -71.35
CA ILE A 173 62.92 91.28 -70.46
C ILE A 173 64.25 91.69 -69.79
N ALA A 174 65.10 90.73 -69.39
CA ALA A 174 66.42 91.04 -68.82
C ALA A 174 67.41 91.62 -69.86
N GLU A 175 67.28 91.29 -71.14
CA GLU A 175 68.04 91.89 -72.24
C GLU A 175 67.48 93.26 -72.67
N GLU A 176 66.15 93.46 -72.61
CA GLU A 176 65.50 94.75 -72.87
C GLU A 176 65.69 95.77 -71.73
N GLU A 177 65.81 95.32 -70.47
CA GLU A 177 66.12 96.17 -69.31
C GLU A 177 67.61 96.60 -69.25
N ARG A 178 68.51 95.93 -70.00
CA ARG A 178 69.94 96.30 -70.07
C ARG A 178 70.22 97.40 -71.10
N ASN A 179 69.32 97.62 -72.06
CA ASN A 179 69.43 98.61 -73.13
C ASN A 179 68.29 99.65 -73.07
N LYS A 180 68.26 100.47 -72.01
CA LYS A 180 67.64 101.81 -71.98
C LYS A 180 68.04 102.53 -70.69
N ARG A 181 68.99 103.46 -70.77
CA ARG A 181 69.16 104.51 -69.76
C ARG A 181 68.15 105.65 -70.03
N PRO A 182 67.70 106.37 -69.00
CA PRO A 182 66.37 106.98 -68.97
C PRO A 182 66.37 108.48 -69.31
N ASP A 183 65.37 108.91 -70.09
CA ASP A 183 64.94 110.32 -70.14
C ASP A 183 63.71 110.48 -69.25
N ALA A 184 63.94 111.04 -68.06
CA ALA A 184 62.93 111.31 -67.05
C ALA A 184 62.23 112.64 -67.33
N SER A 185 60.92 112.61 -67.67
CA SER A 185 60.02 113.74 -67.40
C SER A 185 58.51 113.46 -67.48
N ASN A 186 58.03 112.34 -68.06
CA ASN A 186 56.58 112.15 -68.32
C ASN A 186 55.87 111.02 -67.54
N SER A 187 56.53 110.33 -66.60
CA SER A 187 55.95 109.16 -65.91
C SER A 187 55.36 109.45 -64.52
N ALA A 188 55.55 110.65 -63.95
CA ALA A 188 55.13 110.95 -62.57
C ALA A 188 53.63 111.31 -62.44
N GLU A 189 53.04 111.99 -63.43
CA GLU A 189 51.62 112.37 -63.40
C GLU A 189 50.67 111.18 -63.57
N GLN A 190 50.98 110.25 -64.47
CA GLN A 190 50.17 109.04 -64.66
C GLN A 190 50.11 108.15 -63.42
N VAL A 191 51.19 108.11 -62.63
CA VAL A 191 51.25 107.32 -61.38
C VAL A 191 50.38 107.97 -60.27
N ALA A 192 50.27 109.30 -60.24
CA ALA A 192 49.42 110.00 -59.28
C ALA A 192 47.92 109.78 -59.56
N GLU A 193 47.51 109.84 -60.83
CA GLU A 193 46.11 109.63 -61.23
C GLU A 193 45.63 108.19 -60.95
N LEU A 194 46.49 107.20 -61.23
CA LEU A 194 46.22 105.79 -60.93
C LEU A 194 46.06 105.55 -59.42
N ASN A 195 46.86 106.21 -58.58
CA ASN A 195 46.75 106.06 -57.12
C ASN A 195 45.41 106.60 -56.57
N ILE A 196 44.90 107.70 -57.13
CA ILE A 196 43.57 108.23 -56.76
C ILE A 196 42.47 107.25 -57.19
N ARG A 197 42.58 106.68 -58.39
CA ARG A 197 41.63 105.66 -58.89
C ARG A 197 41.61 104.43 -58.00
N VAL A 198 42.78 103.94 -57.57
CA VAL A 198 42.90 102.79 -56.65
C VAL A 198 42.27 103.09 -55.28
N GLN A 199 42.45 104.30 -54.73
CA GLN A 199 41.82 104.66 -53.45
C GLN A 199 40.29 104.70 -53.56
N ASN A 200 39.75 105.22 -54.66
CA ASN A 200 38.30 105.26 -54.88
C ASN A 200 37.71 103.84 -55.01
N LEU A 201 38.38 102.96 -55.75
CA LEU A 201 37.97 101.55 -55.87
C LEU A 201 38.03 100.81 -54.53
N LYS A 202 39.05 101.08 -53.69
CA LYS A 202 39.11 100.51 -52.33
C LYS A 202 37.92 100.91 -51.47
N ARG A 203 37.53 102.19 -51.50
CA ARG A 203 36.34 102.68 -50.76
C ARG A 203 35.04 102.03 -51.25
N GLU A 204 34.94 101.74 -52.54
CA GLU A 204 33.77 101.08 -53.13
C GLU A 204 33.70 99.60 -52.73
N VAL A 205 34.83 98.89 -52.74
CA VAL A 205 34.93 97.51 -52.23
C VAL A 205 34.57 97.44 -50.74
N ASP A 206 35.00 98.40 -49.92
CA ASP A 206 34.66 98.43 -48.50
C ASP A 206 33.17 98.70 -48.24
N LYS A 207 32.50 99.48 -49.10
CA LYS A 207 31.03 99.64 -49.05
C LYS A 207 30.32 98.34 -49.39
N MET A 208 30.77 97.62 -50.42
CA MET A 208 30.21 96.31 -50.80
C MET A 208 30.38 95.28 -49.68
N ARG A 209 31.57 95.20 -49.08
CA ARG A 209 31.84 94.30 -47.94
C ARG A 209 30.90 94.55 -46.76
N LYS A 210 30.62 95.81 -46.43
CA LYS A 210 29.66 96.15 -45.35
C LYS A 210 28.22 95.76 -45.71
N TYR A 211 27.85 95.81 -46.98
CA TYR A 211 26.53 95.39 -47.45
C TYR A 211 26.38 93.85 -47.39
N ASP A 212 27.41 93.12 -47.81
CA ASP A 212 27.43 91.66 -47.76
C ASP A 212 27.38 91.14 -46.32
N ALA A 213 28.14 91.75 -45.40
CA ALA A 213 28.11 91.39 -43.98
C ALA A 213 26.71 91.56 -43.35
N LYS A 214 25.98 92.61 -43.72
CA LYS A 214 24.58 92.80 -43.26
C LYS A 214 23.67 91.70 -43.82
N LYS A 215 23.81 91.36 -45.11
CA LYS A 215 23.01 90.32 -45.75
C LYS A 215 23.27 88.95 -45.13
N GLU A 216 24.52 88.66 -44.82
CA GLU A 216 24.94 87.43 -44.15
C GLU A 216 24.34 87.30 -42.74
N GLN A 217 24.31 88.41 -41.98
CA GLN A 217 23.67 88.46 -40.67
C GLN A 217 22.15 88.18 -40.74
N TYR A 218 21.45 88.73 -41.75
CA TYR A 218 20.04 88.42 -41.96
C TYR A 218 19.83 86.95 -42.34
N MET A 219 20.64 86.41 -43.26
CA MET A 219 20.56 85.01 -43.67
C MET A 219 20.80 84.04 -42.50
N GLN A 220 21.77 84.33 -41.62
CA GLN A 220 22.01 83.53 -40.42
C GLN A 220 20.79 83.54 -39.49
N ARG A 221 20.21 84.71 -39.22
CA ARG A 221 19.02 84.82 -38.37
C ARG A 221 17.82 84.07 -38.92
N TYR A 222 17.60 84.10 -40.23
CA TYR A 222 16.55 83.30 -40.88
C TYR A 222 16.86 81.80 -40.81
N SER A 223 18.11 81.39 -41.03
CA SER A 223 18.52 79.99 -40.97
C SER A 223 18.30 79.38 -39.59
N PHE A 224 18.70 80.08 -38.51
CA PHE A 224 18.52 79.57 -37.14
C PHE A 224 17.03 79.42 -36.78
N PHE A 225 16.18 80.38 -37.17
CA PHE A 225 14.74 80.30 -36.89
C PHE A 225 14.07 79.05 -37.49
N TYR A 226 14.42 78.69 -38.73
CA TYR A 226 13.84 77.49 -39.37
C TYR A 226 14.40 76.19 -38.79
N VAL A 227 15.68 76.17 -38.41
CA VAL A 227 16.29 74.98 -37.78
C VAL A 227 15.67 74.74 -36.40
N ASP A 228 15.50 75.78 -35.58
CA ASP A 228 14.86 75.65 -34.27
C ASP A 228 13.40 75.20 -34.40
N LEU A 229 12.64 75.81 -35.31
CA LEU A 229 11.26 75.43 -35.56
C LEU A 229 11.13 73.98 -36.05
N ALA A 230 12.01 73.55 -36.96
CA ALA A 230 12.01 72.17 -37.45
C ALA A 230 12.41 71.17 -36.35
N SER A 231 13.41 71.51 -35.53
CA SER A 231 13.86 70.70 -34.39
C SER A 231 12.75 70.53 -33.36
N ASP A 232 12.03 71.60 -33.02
CA ASP A 232 10.92 71.58 -32.06
C ASP A 232 9.73 70.73 -32.54
N ILE A 233 9.43 70.75 -33.83
CA ILE A 233 8.38 69.94 -34.42
C ILE A 233 8.80 68.47 -34.43
N LEU A 234 10.04 68.16 -34.83
CA LEU A 234 10.58 66.80 -34.85
C LEU A 234 10.64 66.21 -33.44
N HIS A 235 11.09 66.99 -32.45
CA HIS A 235 11.17 66.55 -31.07
C HIS A 235 9.78 66.22 -30.51
N ARG A 236 8.78 67.08 -30.76
CA ARG A 236 7.39 66.81 -30.35
C ARG A 236 6.81 65.54 -30.98
N ILE A 237 7.04 65.34 -32.28
CA ILE A 237 6.58 64.14 -32.98
C ILE A 237 7.29 62.89 -32.45
N MET A 238 8.58 62.97 -32.13
CA MET A 238 9.31 61.85 -31.54
C MET A 238 8.75 61.47 -30.16
N LEU A 239 8.53 62.43 -29.27
CA LEU A 239 7.95 62.16 -27.95
C LEU A 239 6.56 61.52 -28.06
N GLN A 240 5.70 62.03 -28.95
CA GLN A 240 4.38 61.42 -29.18
C GLN A 240 4.46 59.98 -29.69
N LYS A 241 5.41 59.68 -30.58
CA LYS A 241 5.61 58.31 -31.08
C LYS A 241 6.17 57.38 -30.01
N GLU A 242 7.06 57.88 -29.16
CA GLU A 242 7.61 57.10 -28.05
C GLU A 242 6.54 56.76 -27.02
N GLU A 243 5.70 57.73 -26.64
CA GLU A 243 4.57 57.50 -25.72
C GLU A 243 3.58 56.46 -26.28
N GLU A 244 3.20 56.59 -27.55
CA GLU A 244 2.27 55.65 -28.20
C GLU A 244 2.87 54.25 -28.37
N PHE A 245 4.18 54.15 -28.67
CA PHE A 245 4.88 52.88 -28.73
C PHE A 245 4.89 52.18 -27.35
N VAL A 246 5.26 52.90 -26.30
CA VAL A 246 5.26 52.38 -24.93
C VAL A 246 3.86 51.93 -24.51
N ARG A 247 2.83 52.73 -24.83
CA ARG A 247 1.43 52.38 -24.55
C ARG A 247 1.00 51.09 -25.26
N GLN A 248 1.33 50.91 -26.53
CA GLN A 248 0.97 49.70 -27.29
C GLN A 248 1.70 48.46 -26.78
N VAL A 249 3.00 48.57 -26.50
CA VAL A 249 3.79 47.46 -25.93
C VAL A 249 3.26 47.07 -24.55
N ALA A 250 2.95 48.04 -23.69
CA ALA A 250 2.35 47.78 -22.38
C ALA A 250 1.00 47.06 -22.50
N HIS A 251 0.13 47.48 -23.43
CA HIS A 251 -1.16 46.83 -23.65
C HIS A 251 -1.03 45.38 -24.14
N LEU A 252 -0.12 45.12 -25.08
CA LEU A 252 0.16 43.77 -25.56
C LEU A 252 0.71 42.87 -24.44
N PHE A 253 1.61 43.40 -23.61
CA PHE A 253 2.20 42.65 -22.50
C PHE A 253 1.15 42.34 -21.42
N ILE A 254 0.26 43.27 -21.11
CA ILE A 254 -0.81 43.07 -20.12
C ILE A 254 -1.85 42.06 -20.65
N SER A 255 -2.26 42.17 -21.91
CA SER A 255 -3.26 41.26 -22.50
C SER A 255 -2.73 39.82 -22.61
N GLN A 256 -1.54 39.62 -23.17
CA GLN A 256 -0.97 38.27 -23.32
C GLN A 256 -0.65 37.60 -21.98
N ASN A 257 -0.03 38.32 -21.04
CA ASN A 257 0.28 37.75 -19.73
C ASN A 257 -0.95 37.61 -18.84
N GLY A 258 -1.96 38.47 -19.02
CA GLY A 258 -3.26 38.38 -18.34
C GLY A 258 -4.00 37.11 -18.72
N GLU A 259 -4.15 36.85 -20.02
CA GLU A 259 -4.82 35.65 -20.54
C GLU A 259 -4.08 34.36 -20.18
N MET A 260 -2.75 34.34 -20.31
CA MET A 260 -1.92 33.20 -19.90
C MET A 260 -2.01 32.96 -18.39
N GLY A 261 -1.97 34.03 -17.59
CA GLY A 261 -2.15 33.97 -16.14
C GLY A 261 -3.52 33.43 -15.73
N ASP A 262 -4.60 33.86 -16.40
CA ASP A 262 -5.95 33.36 -16.16
C ASP A 262 -6.14 31.92 -16.59
N GLY A 263 -5.50 31.50 -17.69
CA GLY A 263 -5.46 30.11 -18.13
C GLY A 263 -4.79 29.21 -17.09
N ILE A 264 -3.61 29.60 -16.61
CA ILE A 264 -2.87 28.87 -15.57
C ILE A 264 -3.66 28.84 -14.25
N ARG A 265 -4.30 29.95 -13.84
CA ARG A 265 -5.16 29.98 -12.65
C ARG A 265 -6.35 29.04 -12.76
N ARG A 266 -7.02 29.00 -13.92
CA ARG A 266 -8.15 28.10 -14.18
C ARG A 266 -7.70 26.63 -14.19
N LEU A 267 -6.58 26.32 -14.82
CA LEU A 267 -6.02 24.97 -14.85
C LEU A 267 -5.64 24.49 -13.44
N ASN A 268 -4.96 25.33 -12.67
CA ASN A 268 -4.61 25.03 -11.28
C ASN A 268 -5.85 24.90 -10.38
N LYS A 269 -6.90 25.67 -10.63
CA LYS A 269 -8.18 25.54 -9.90
C LYS A 269 -8.86 24.21 -10.24
N ALA A 270 -9.00 23.86 -11.51
CA ALA A 270 -9.58 22.59 -11.94
C ALA A 270 -8.79 21.40 -11.38
N HIS A 271 -7.46 21.44 -11.46
CA HIS A 271 -6.60 20.39 -10.90
C HIS A 271 -6.75 20.26 -9.38
N ARG A 272 -6.86 21.38 -8.64
CA ARG A 272 -7.14 21.33 -7.19
C ARG A 272 -8.51 20.71 -6.89
N GLU A 273 -9.54 21.08 -7.64
CA GLU A 273 -10.89 20.53 -7.48
C GLU A 273 -10.92 19.02 -7.78
N GLU A 274 -10.23 18.55 -8.82
CA GLU A 274 -10.08 17.13 -9.13
C GLU A 274 -9.36 16.37 -8.01
N MET A 275 -8.26 16.94 -7.48
CA MET A 275 -7.51 16.34 -6.37
C MET A 275 -8.34 16.30 -5.08
N GLU A 276 -9.14 17.33 -4.80
CA GLU A 276 -10.07 17.34 -3.68
C GLU A 276 -11.19 16.30 -3.84
N GLN A 277 -11.74 16.15 -5.04
CA GLN A 277 -12.73 15.12 -5.34
C GLN A 277 -12.15 13.70 -5.23
N MET A 278 -10.92 13.48 -5.71
CA MET A 278 -10.20 12.21 -5.54
C MET A 278 -9.95 11.91 -4.06
N ARG A 279 -9.53 12.91 -3.27
CA ARG A 279 -9.35 12.76 -1.82
C ARG A 279 -10.65 12.43 -1.11
N LYS A 280 -11.76 13.11 -1.44
CA LYS A 280 -13.08 12.83 -0.86
C LYS A 280 -13.53 11.40 -1.16
N ARG A 281 -13.46 10.97 -2.43
CA ARG A 281 -13.77 9.58 -2.81
C ARG A 281 -12.91 8.57 -2.07
N HIS A 282 -11.61 8.83 -1.96
CA HIS A 282 -10.72 7.93 -1.24
C HIS A 282 -11.04 7.85 0.26
N VAL A 283 -11.38 8.98 0.90
CA VAL A 283 -11.80 9.00 2.30
C VAL A 283 -13.12 8.24 2.48
N GLU A 284 -14.10 8.45 1.60
CA GLU A 284 -15.37 7.73 1.60
C GLU A 284 -15.17 6.21 1.45
N GLU A 285 -14.35 5.78 0.48
CA GLU A 285 -13.97 4.37 0.29
C GLU A 285 -13.29 3.78 1.54
N MET A 286 -12.39 4.53 2.17
CA MET A 286 -11.72 4.11 3.41
C MET A 286 -12.69 4.01 4.59
N GLU A 287 -13.63 4.93 4.71
CA GLU A 287 -14.69 4.87 5.71
C GLU A 287 -15.63 3.68 5.49
N GLU A 288 -15.99 3.38 4.24
CA GLU A 288 -16.79 2.20 3.90
C GLU A 288 -16.07 0.90 4.21
N LEU A 289 -14.78 0.79 3.85
CA LEU A 289 -13.94 -0.36 4.20
C LEU A 289 -13.80 -0.49 5.73
N HIS A 290 -13.61 0.61 6.45
CA HIS A 290 -13.56 0.60 7.90
C HIS A 290 -14.89 0.15 8.52
N LYS A 291 -16.04 0.64 8.00
CA LYS A 291 -17.38 0.20 8.43
C LYS A 291 -17.58 -1.29 8.18
N LEU A 292 -17.19 -1.80 7.01
CA LEU A 292 -17.30 -3.22 6.66
C LEU A 292 -16.41 -4.10 7.56
N SER A 293 -15.16 -3.67 7.80
CA SER A 293 -14.24 -4.36 8.71
C SER A 293 -14.77 -4.39 10.14
N SER A 294 -15.23 -3.25 10.65
CA SER A 294 -15.83 -3.13 11.98
C SER A 294 -17.08 -3.99 12.13
N ALA A 295 -17.96 -4.03 11.12
CA ALA A 295 -19.14 -4.89 11.11
C ALA A 295 -18.77 -6.38 11.15
N ARG A 296 -17.77 -6.81 10.37
CA ARG A 296 -17.26 -8.19 10.39
C ARG A 296 -16.65 -8.56 11.74
N LEU A 297 -15.89 -7.64 12.35
CA LEU A 297 -15.32 -7.86 13.68
C LEU A 297 -16.42 -7.99 14.73
N LYS A 298 -17.43 -7.12 14.68
CA LYS A 298 -18.60 -7.16 15.57
C LYS A 298 -19.36 -8.48 15.44
N GLU A 299 -19.64 -8.92 14.21
CA GLU A 299 -20.31 -10.21 13.95
C GLU A 299 -19.47 -11.39 14.47
N SER A 300 -18.14 -11.34 14.33
CA SER A 300 -17.25 -12.37 14.88
C SER A 300 -17.26 -12.39 16.41
N ILE A 301 -17.33 -11.24 17.06
CA ILE A 301 -17.42 -11.11 18.52
C ILE A 301 -18.78 -11.64 19.00
N GLU A 302 -19.87 -11.27 18.32
CA GLU A 302 -21.22 -11.75 18.64
C GLU A 302 -21.32 -13.27 18.53
N LYS A 303 -20.82 -13.88 17.45
CA LYS A 303 -20.75 -15.35 17.32
C LYS A 303 -19.92 -16.00 18.42
N SER A 304 -18.80 -15.39 18.80
CA SER A 304 -17.99 -15.89 19.91
C SER A 304 -18.75 -15.81 21.24
N ASN A 305 -19.46 -14.71 21.49
CA ASN A 305 -20.25 -14.51 22.70
C ASN A 305 -21.44 -15.48 22.75
N GLU A 306 -22.11 -15.74 21.64
CA GLU A 306 -23.16 -16.76 21.55
C GLU A 306 -22.63 -18.15 21.90
N LEU A 307 -21.43 -18.51 21.41
CA LEU A 307 -20.78 -19.78 21.77
C LEU A 307 -20.44 -19.85 23.25
N TYR A 308 -19.95 -18.75 23.85
CA TYR A 308 -19.70 -18.69 25.29
C TYR A 308 -20.99 -18.81 26.09
N GLN A 309 -22.07 -18.16 25.65
CA GLN A 309 -23.37 -18.24 26.31
C GLN A 309 -23.92 -19.68 26.26
N GLN A 310 -23.88 -20.33 25.09
CA GLN A 310 -24.27 -21.74 24.95
C GLN A 310 -23.44 -22.68 25.84
N LEU A 311 -22.17 -22.36 26.08
CA LEU A 311 -21.33 -23.12 26.98
C LEU A 311 -21.73 -22.90 28.45
N ILE A 312 -21.98 -21.64 28.84
CA ILE A 312 -22.48 -21.29 30.17
C ILE A 312 -23.81 -22.00 30.44
N ASP A 313 -24.76 -21.94 29.52
CA ASP A 313 -26.08 -22.58 29.68
C ASP A 313 -25.94 -24.09 29.88
N LYS A 314 -25.06 -24.77 29.12
CA LYS A 314 -24.74 -26.19 29.32
C LYS A 314 -24.11 -26.48 30.68
N HIS A 315 -23.31 -25.57 31.21
CA HIS A 315 -22.73 -25.72 32.55
C HIS A 315 -23.80 -25.55 33.63
N VAL A 316 -24.70 -24.57 33.45
CA VAL A 316 -25.85 -24.35 34.34
C VAL A 316 -26.77 -25.58 34.33
N ASP A 317 -27.11 -26.13 33.16
CA ASP A 317 -27.94 -27.35 33.06
C ASP A 317 -27.31 -28.55 33.76
N LYS A 318 -25.98 -28.72 33.64
CA LYS A 318 -25.26 -29.78 34.34
C LYS A 318 -25.25 -29.58 35.85
N LEU A 319 -25.10 -28.33 36.32
CA LEU A 319 -25.17 -28.00 37.73
C LEU A 319 -26.58 -28.29 38.28
N ASN A 320 -27.62 -27.84 37.58
CA ASN A 320 -29.02 -28.11 37.94
C ASN A 320 -29.29 -29.62 37.99
N TYR A 321 -28.80 -30.40 37.03
CA TYR A 321 -28.94 -31.85 37.04
C TYR A 321 -28.24 -32.50 38.26
N VAL A 322 -27.05 -32.03 38.61
CA VAL A 322 -26.32 -32.53 39.78
C VAL A 322 -27.06 -32.15 41.07
N GLU A 323 -27.55 -30.92 41.16
CA GLU A 323 -28.34 -30.44 42.29
C GLU A 323 -29.64 -31.23 42.46
N GLU A 324 -30.40 -31.44 41.38
CA GLU A 324 -31.62 -32.24 41.39
C GLU A 324 -31.35 -33.68 41.81
N ARG A 325 -30.26 -34.29 41.31
CA ARG A 325 -29.83 -35.62 41.74
C ARG A 325 -29.43 -35.65 43.22
N MET A 326 -28.76 -34.62 43.72
CA MET A 326 -28.41 -34.51 45.14
C MET A 326 -29.65 -34.34 46.01
N MET A 327 -30.64 -33.56 45.58
CA MET A 327 -31.92 -33.40 46.27
C MET A 327 -32.68 -34.71 46.31
N ASN A 328 -32.83 -35.40 45.17
CA ASN A 328 -33.50 -36.70 45.12
C ASN A 328 -32.80 -37.75 45.99
N ASN A 329 -31.46 -37.77 46.01
CA ASN A 329 -30.70 -38.64 46.91
C ASN A 329 -30.94 -38.26 48.39
N LYS A 330 -30.93 -36.98 48.72
CA LYS A 330 -31.20 -36.50 50.08
C LYS A 330 -32.61 -36.91 50.52
N GLU A 331 -33.62 -36.70 49.70
CA GLU A 331 -35.00 -37.13 49.95
C GLU A 331 -35.10 -38.65 50.11
N PHE A 332 -34.39 -39.43 49.29
CA PHE A 332 -34.32 -40.87 49.42
C PHE A 332 -33.73 -41.30 50.77
N TYR A 333 -32.61 -40.70 51.19
CA TYR A 333 -32.00 -41.00 52.50
C TYR A 333 -32.89 -40.56 53.67
N GLU A 334 -33.55 -39.41 53.58
CA GLU A 334 -34.49 -38.94 54.60
C GLU A 334 -35.71 -39.87 54.71
N ALA A 335 -36.22 -40.35 53.57
CA ALA A 335 -37.32 -41.32 53.52
C ALA A 335 -36.91 -42.67 54.12
N GLU A 336 -35.72 -43.17 53.78
CA GLU A 336 -35.23 -44.44 54.33
C GLU A 336 -34.91 -44.33 55.82
N LEU A 337 -34.39 -43.19 56.29
CA LEU A 337 -34.16 -42.92 57.70
C LEU A 337 -35.49 -42.90 58.48
N LYS A 338 -36.55 -42.28 57.92
CA LYS A 338 -37.90 -42.34 58.50
C LYS A 338 -38.44 -43.77 58.53
N ARG A 339 -38.29 -44.54 57.44
CA ARG A 339 -38.74 -45.93 57.35
C ARG A 339 -38.06 -46.82 58.40
N LEU A 340 -36.73 -46.70 58.53
CA LEU A 340 -35.96 -47.40 59.56
C LEU A 340 -36.35 -46.95 60.97
N GLY A 341 -36.62 -45.66 61.17
CA GLY A 341 -37.14 -45.14 62.43
C GLY A 341 -38.49 -45.77 62.82
N GLU A 342 -39.43 -45.84 61.87
CA GLU A 342 -40.72 -46.49 62.08
C GLU A 342 -40.61 -48.01 62.32
N GLU A 343 -39.74 -48.71 61.59
CA GLU A 343 -39.49 -50.14 61.81
C GLU A 343 -38.85 -50.39 63.18
N ASN A 344 -37.88 -49.57 63.60
CA ASN A 344 -37.29 -49.63 64.92
C ASN A 344 -38.33 -49.36 66.02
N GLU A 345 -39.20 -48.36 65.86
CA GLU A 345 -40.23 -48.08 66.85
C GLU A 345 -41.27 -49.22 66.90
N LYS A 346 -41.68 -49.78 65.75
CA LYS A 346 -42.56 -50.95 65.70
C LYS A 346 -41.94 -52.18 66.38
N THR A 347 -40.66 -52.44 66.15
CA THR A 347 -39.96 -53.54 66.80
C THR A 347 -39.83 -53.29 68.30
N ARG A 348 -39.48 -52.07 68.72
CA ARG A 348 -39.44 -51.66 70.12
C ARG A 348 -40.78 -51.86 70.82
N VAL A 349 -41.88 -51.39 70.23
CA VAL A 349 -43.24 -51.60 70.77
C VAL A 349 -43.56 -53.08 70.88
N ARG A 350 -43.23 -53.90 69.87
CA ARG A 350 -43.41 -55.37 69.96
C ARG A 350 -42.59 -55.99 71.10
N TYR A 351 -41.36 -55.54 71.31
CA TYR A 351 -40.52 -56.00 72.42
C TYR A 351 -41.07 -55.54 73.78
N GLU A 352 -41.54 -54.30 73.90
CA GLU A 352 -42.19 -53.79 75.11
C GLU A 352 -43.49 -54.57 75.43
N GLU A 353 -44.33 -54.83 74.43
CA GLU A 353 -45.51 -55.69 74.58
C GLU A 353 -45.15 -57.12 75.02
N GLN A 354 -44.11 -57.72 74.43
CA GLN A 354 -43.63 -59.04 74.83
C GLN A 354 -43.13 -59.04 76.27
N LEU A 355 -42.36 -58.02 76.66
CA LEU A 355 -41.89 -57.82 78.03
C LEU A 355 -43.06 -57.69 79.01
N ASP A 356 -44.10 -56.93 78.67
CA ASP A 356 -45.27 -56.76 79.53
C ASP A 356 -46.14 -58.02 79.60
N ARG A 357 -46.26 -58.78 78.50
CA ARG A 357 -46.89 -60.12 78.53
C ARG A 357 -46.13 -61.07 79.45
N VAL A 358 -44.81 -61.09 79.37
CA VAL A 358 -43.96 -61.91 80.24
C VAL A 358 -44.07 -61.45 81.69
N ARG A 359 -44.03 -60.15 81.97
CA ARG A 359 -44.23 -59.58 83.33
C ARG A 359 -45.58 -59.96 83.91
N THR A 360 -46.66 -59.80 83.15
CA THR A 360 -48.01 -60.16 83.61
C THR A 360 -48.18 -61.65 83.79
N GLN A 361 -47.56 -62.47 82.96
CA GLN A 361 -47.52 -63.92 83.11
C GLN A 361 -46.74 -64.32 84.37
N HIS A 362 -45.54 -63.79 84.58
CA HIS A 362 -44.76 -64.01 85.79
C HIS A 362 -45.47 -63.51 87.04
N GLN A 363 -46.22 -62.40 86.97
CA GLN A 363 -47.02 -61.89 88.08
C GLN A 363 -48.20 -62.84 88.39
N LYS A 364 -48.86 -63.40 87.36
CA LYS A 364 -49.89 -64.42 87.51
C LYS A 364 -49.33 -65.73 88.05
N GLU A 365 -48.14 -66.14 87.61
CA GLU A 365 -47.45 -67.34 88.09
C GLU A 365 -46.96 -67.17 89.52
N THR A 366 -46.36 -66.04 89.89
CA THR A 366 -46.01 -65.76 91.30
C THR A 366 -47.23 -65.62 92.18
N ARG A 367 -48.36 -65.13 91.65
CA ARG A 367 -49.64 -65.13 92.36
C ARG A 367 -50.18 -66.55 92.54
N LYS A 368 -50.19 -67.38 91.50
CA LYS A 368 -50.56 -68.81 91.57
C LYS A 368 -49.64 -69.59 92.50
N LEU A 369 -48.32 -69.36 92.46
CA LEU A 369 -47.35 -69.99 93.34
C LEU A 369 -47.54 -69.52 94.79
N ARG A 370 -47.88 -68.25 95.04
CA ARG A 370 -48.29 -67.77 96.37
C ARG A 370 -49.60 -68.40 96.85
N GLU A 371 -50.59 -68.55 95.98
CA GLU A 371 -51.88 -69.21 96.28
C GLU A 371 -51.72 -70.73 96.46
N GLN A 372 -50.78 -71.37 95.75
CA GLN A 372 -50.39 -72.77 95.93
C GLN A 372 -49.57 -72.98 97.21
N LEU A 373 -48.66 -72.06 97.54
CA LEU A 373 -47.98 -72.00 98.83
C LEU A 373 -48.96 -71.75 99.99
N SER A 374 -50.08 -71.06 99.75
CA SER A 374 -51.14 -70.89 100.74
C SER A 374 -52.16 -72.05 100.78
N SER A 375 -52.14 -72.99 99.82
CA SER A 375 -53.13 -74.09 99.73
C SER A 375 -52.53 -75.50 99.75
N GLY A 376 -51.23 -75.68 99.99
CA GLY A 376 -50.61 -77.00 100.04
C GLY A 376 -49.41 -77.08 100.98
N ALA A 377 -49.67 -77.28 102.27
CA ALA A 377 -48.66 -77.68 103.25
C ALA A 377 -48.40 -79.20 103.16
N SER A 378 -47.81 -79.67 102.07
CA SER A 378 -47.02 -80.92 101.99
C SER A 378 -46.60 -81.16 100.54
N ASP A 379 -45.38 -80.74 100.20
CA ASP A 379 -44.46 -81.52 99.37
C ASP A 379 -43.16 -80.73 99.15
N ARG A 380 -42.33 -80.70 100.20
CA ARG A 380 -40.99 -80.08 100.16
C ARG A 380 -39.90 -81.02 99.62
N GLN A 381 -40.20 -82.28 99.29
CA GLN A 381 -39.19 -83.24 98.83
C GLN A 381 -39.28 -83.65 97.36
N ARG A 382 -40.44 -83.56 96.68
CA ARG A 382 -40.54 -83.82 95.23
C ARG A 382 -40.32 -82.58 94.34
N SER A 383 -40.51 -81.38 94.89
CA SER A 383 -40.33 -80.11 94.17
C SER A 383 -38.86 -79.75 93.91
N GLY A 384 -37.93 -80.21 94.76
CA GLY A 384 -36.50 -79.94 94.59
C GLY A 384 -35.86 -80.58 93.36
N GLU A 385 -36.20 -81.84 93.05
CA GLU A 385 -35.67 -82.53 91.87
C GLU A 385 -36.26 -82.00 90.55
N VAL A 386 -37.55 -81.64 90.56
CA VAL A 386 -38.22 -81.03 89.39
C VAL A 386 -37.69 -79.63 89.13
N VAL A 387 -37.46 -78.83 90.19
CA VAL A 387 -36.83 -77.50 90.08
C VAL A 387 -35.40 -77.62 89.57
N LYS A 388 -34.63 -78.62 90.03
CA LYS A 388 -33.26 -78.83 89.56
C LYS A 388 -33.19 -79.24 88.08
N ARG A 389 -34.09 -80.11 87.62
CA ARG A 389 -34.18 -80.46 86.18
C ARG A 389 -34.58 -79.26 85.31
N LEU A 390 -35.53 -78.45 85.78
CA LEU A 390 -35.92 -77.20 85.10
C LEU A 390 -34.78 -76.17 85.08
N GLN A 391 -33.98 -76.08 86.15
CA GLN A 391 -32.78 -75.23 86.19
C GLN A 391 -31.72 -75.71 85.20
N GLU A 392 -31.45 -77.02 85.14
CA GLU A 392 -30.49 -77.61 84.18
C GLU A 392 -30.96 -77.44 82.73
N GLU A 393 -32.26 -77.56 82.44
CA GLU A 393 -32.81 -77.28 81.11
C GLU A 393 -32.74 -75.79 80.76
N HIS A 394 -33.02 -74.90 81.72
CA HIS A 394 -32.88 -73.46 81.51
C HIS A 394 -31.42 -73.06 81.26
N GLU A 395 -30.46 -73.61 82.00
CA GLU A 395 -29.03 -73.38 81.76
C GLU A 395 -28.59 -73.87 80.38
N LYS A 396 -29.08 -75.04 79.93
CA LYS A 396 -28.80 -75.55 78.58
C LYS A 396 -29.40 -74.66 77.50
N GLU A 397 -30.63 -74.20 77.68
CA GLU A 397 -31.32 -73.30 76.76
C GLU A 397 -30.62 -71.92 76.71
N MET A 398 -30.17 -71.41 77.85
CA MET A 398 -29.39 -70.17 77.94
C MET A 398 -28.04 -70.29 77.26
N ASN A 399 -27.33 -71.40 77.45
CA ASN A 399 -26.08 -71.68 76.74
C ASN A 399 -26.31 -71.80 75.23
N ARG A 400 -27.38 -72.46 74.79
CA ARG A 400 -27.72 -72.58 73.38
C ARG A 400 -28.01 -71.21 72.75
N ARG A 401 -28.80 -70.36 73.40
CA ARG A 401 -29.06 -68.99 72.92
C ARG A 401 -27.80 -68.12 72.92
N GLN A 402 -26.94 -68.29 73.92
CA GLN A 402 -25.66 -67.59 73.99
C GLN A 402 -24.75 -67.99 72.82
N GLU A 403 -24.64 -69.29 72.52
CA GLU A 403 -23.88 -69.79 71.38
C GLU A 403 -24.43 -69.30 70.03
N GLU A 404 -25.74 -69.25 69.86
CA GLU A 404 -26.38 -68.71 68.64
C GLU A 404 -26.09 -67.21 68.47
N MET A 405 -26.14 -66.44 69.56
CA MET A 405 -25.77 -65.02 69.56
C MET A 405 -24.30 -64.79 69.27
N ASP A 406 -23.42 -65.67 69.76
CA ASP A 406 -21.99 -65.55 69.54
C ASP A 406 -21.60 -65.92 68.10
N ARG A 407 -22.27 -66.90 67.48
CA ARG A 407 -22.14 -67.17 66.04
C ARG A 407 -22.60 -65.99 65.18
N TYR A 408 -23.76 -65.41 65.50
CA TYR A 408 -24.26 -64.24 64.77
C TYR A 408 -23.32 -63.02 64.89
N ARG A 409 -22.75 -62.80 66.08
CA ARG A 409 -21.72 -61.75 66.29
C ARG A 409 -20.49 -62.00 65.43
N GLN A 410 -19.96 -63.22 65.40
CA GLN A 410 -18.81 -63.58 64.57
C GLN A 410 -19.07 -63.36 63.08
N ASP A 411 -20.24 -63.75 62.57
CA ASP A 411 -20.60 -63.54 61.16
C ASP A 411 -20.64 -62.05 60.82
N LYS A 412 -21.21 -61.21 61.70
CA LYS A 412 -21.27 -59.76 61.52
C LYS A 412 -19.90 -59.10 61.64
N GLU A 413 -19.04 -59.56 62.55
CA GLU A 413 -17.65 -59.09 62.63
C GLU A 413 -16.85 -59.42 61.37
N GLN A 414 -17.05 -60.59 60.78
CA GLN A 414 -16.43 -60.96 59.51
C GLN A 414 -16.93 -60.07 58.35
N GLU A 415 -18.22 -59.78 58.30
CA GLU A 415 -18.82 -58.89 57.30
C GLU A 415 -18.27 -57.45 57.43
N ILE A 416 -18.20 -56.92 58.65
CA ILE A 416 -17.59 -55.61 58.95
C ILE A 416 -16.11 -55.59 58.54
N SER A 417 -15.36 -56.67 58.79
CA SER A 417 -13.94 -56.76 58.42
C SER A 417 -13.74 -56.74 56.90
N ARG A 418 -14.62 -57.40 56.14
CA ARG A 418 -14.60 -57.37 54.67
C ARG A 418 -14.91 -55.97 54.14
N LEU A 419 -15.95 -55.32 54.65
CA LEU A 419 -16.32 -53.96 54.25
C LEU A 419 -15.23 -52.94 54.59
N LYS A 420 -14.60 -53.04 55.77
CA LYS A 420 -13.46 -52.18 56.14
C LYS A 420 -12.31 -52.30 55.13
N LYS A 421 -11.91 -53.52 54.76
CA LYS A 421 -10.87 -53.74 53.75
C LYS A 421 -11.23 -53.15 52.39
N GLN A 422 -12.50 -53.22 51.99
CA GLN A 422 -12.96 -52.63 50.75
C GLN A 422 -12.88 -51.10 50.78
N VAL A 423 -13.34 -50.48 51.87
CA VAL A 423 -13.24 -49.02 52.07
C VAL A 423 -11.79 -48.56 52.11
N ASP A 424 -10.90 -49.29 52.79
CA ASP A 424 -9.47 -48.96 52.86
C ASP A 424 -8.81 -49.02 51.47
N ASN A 425 -9.17 -50.03 50.66
CA ASN A 425 -8.67 -50.14 49.28
C ASN A 425 -9.20 -49.02 48.38
N GLU A 426 -10.48 -48.65 48.50
CA GLU A 426 -11.06 -47.53 47.76
C GLU A 426 -10.39 -46.22 48.16
N LYS A 427 -10.15 -46.00 49.46
CA LYS A 427 -9.43 -44.83 49.97
C LYS A 427 -8.01 -44.73 49.40
N LEU A 428 -7.27 -45.83 49.37
CA LEU A 428 -5.92 -45.89 48.76
C LEU A 428 -5.94 -45.56 47.27
N ARG A 429 -6.96 -46.01 46.52
CA ARG A 429 -7.13 -45.65 45.10
C ARG A 429 -7.37 -44.15 44.94
N TYR A 430 -8.26 -43.57 45.74
CA TYR A 430 -8.50 -42.13 45.72
C TYR A 430 -7.24 -41.32 46.08
N GLU A 431 -6.47 -41.76 47.08
CA GLU A 431 -5.20 -41.12 47.44
C GLU A 431 -4.18 -41.19 46.30
N SER A 432 -4.07 -42.33 45.62
CA SER A 432 -3.20 -42.49 44.44
C SER A 432 -3.62 -41.56 43.29
N ASP A 433 -4.90 -41.53 42.94
CA ASP A 433 -5.43 -40.68 41.88
C ASP A 433 -5.24 -39.19 42.19
N MET A 434 -5.40 -38.80 43.46
CA MET A 434 -5.17 -37.43 43.91
C MET A 434 -3.69 -37.05 43.79
N LEU A 435 -2.77 -37.93 44.19
CA LEU A 435 -1.33 -37.71 44.04
C LEU A 435 -0.92 -37.59 42.57
N GLU A 436 -1.51 -38.38 41.68
CA GLU A 436 -1.23 -38.32 40.25
C GLU A 436 -1.74 -37.01 39.62
N LYS A 437 -2.96 -36.60 39.96
CA LYS A 437 -3.49 -35.28 39.57
C LYS A 437 -2.63 -34.13 40.11
N GLU A 438 -2.13 -34.24 41.33
CA GLU A 438 -1.28 -33.22 41.93
C GLU A 438 0.09 -33.13 41.22
N ARG A 439 0.67 -34.27 40.81
CA ARG A 439 1.87 -34.31 39.97
C ARG A 439 1.64 -33.65 38.61
N GLN A 440 0.52 -33.94 37.96
CA GLN A 440 0.14 -33.32 36.67
C GLN A 440 -0.02 -31.80 36.83
N ARG A 441 -0.72 -31.34 37.88
CA ARG A 441 -0.85 -29.92 38.20
C ARG A 441 0.50 -29.23 38.35
N ARG A 442 1.43 -29.83 39.11
CA ARG A 442 2.78 -29.28 39.31
C ARG A 442 3.61 -29.27 38.02
N SER A 443 3.34 -30.14 37.05
CA SER A 443 3.99 -30.10 35.74
C SER A 443 3.47 -28.92 34.91
N LEU A 444 2.15 -28.79 34.82
CA LEU A 444 1.50 -27.69 34.11
C LEU A 444 1.87 -26.32 34.72
N GLU A 445 1.93 -26.22 36.05
CA GLU A 445 2.38 -24.99 36.71
C GLU A 445 3.83 -24.62 36.34
N ARG A 446 4.71 -25.61 36.17
CA ARG A 446 6.09 -25.37 35.71
C ARG A 446 6.13 -24.88 34.27
N GLU A 447 5.40 -25.52 33.36
CA GLU A 447 5.29 -25.11 31.96
C GLU A 447 4.70 -23.70 31.82
N VAL A 448 3.63 -23.39 32.55
CA VAL A 448 3.04 -22.04 32.56
C VAL A 448 4.03 -21.00 33.07
N ASN A 449 4.80 -21.34 34.11
CA ASN A 449 5.82 -20.43 34.64
C ASN A 449 6.99 -20.22 33.67
N GLU A 450 7.36 -21.25 32.91
CA GLU A 450 8.37 -21.16 31.86
C GLU A 450 7.89 -20.26 30.71
N LEU A 451 6.68 -20.50 30.20
CA LEU A 451 6.06 -19.65 29.17
C LEU A 451 5.91 -18.19 29.63
N ARG A 452 5.59 -17.94 30.90
CA ARG A 452 5.54 -16.58 31.47
C ARG A 452 6.91 -15.90 31.45
N ARG A 453 8.00 -16.64 31.73
CA ARG A 453 9.36 -16.11 31.67
C ARG A 453 9.78 -15.80 30.24
N GLU A 454 9.45 -16.68 29.30
CA GLU A 454 9.71 -16.45 27.87
C GLU A 454 8.94 -15.23 27.35
N LEU A 455 7.66 -15.10 27.71
CA LEU A 455 6.85 -13.94 27.36
C LEU A 455 7.46 -12.64 27.90
N LEU A 456 7.92 -12.65 29.16
CA LEU A 456 8.57 -11.49 29.76
C LEU A 456 9.87 -11.12 29.03
N LYS A 457 10.70 -12.12 28.68
CA LYS A 457 11.92 -11.90 27.88
C LYS A 457 11.61 -11.32 26.49
N ALA A 458 10.60 -11.86 25.81
CA ALA A 458 10.19 -11.34 24.52
C ALA A 458 9.65 -9.90 24.63
N GLN A 459 8.92 -9.57 25.70
CA GLN A 459 8.45 -8.22 25.97
C GLN A 459 9.60 -7.24 26.24
N THR A 460 10.61 -7.63 27.03
CA THR A 460 11.75 -6.76 27.30
C THR A 460 12.61 -6.54 26.06
N GLU A 461 12.81 -7.56 25.23
CA GLU A 461 13.48 -7.43 23.93
C GLU A 461 12.70 -6.51 22.99
N ARG A 462 11.37 -6.69 22.90
CA ARG A 462 10.52 -5.82 22.09
C ARG A 462 10.63 -4.36 22.53
N ASN A 463 10.51 -4.09 23.83
CA ASN A 463 10.59 -2.73 24.35
C ASN A 463 12.00 -2.13 24.12
N ARG A 464 13.05 -2.94 24.20
CA ARG A 464 14.42 -2.51 23.88
C ARG A 464 14.55 -2.12 22.40
N MET A 465 14.02 -2.94 21.49
CA MET A 465 14.01 -2.64 20.05
C MET A 465 13.17 -1.40 19.74
N GLU A 466 11.99 -1.26 20.36
CA GLU A 466 11.14 -0.08 20.22
C GLU A 466 11.87 1.20 20.68
N GLN A 467 12.57 1.15 21.81
CA GLN A 467 13.39 2.27 22.28
C GLN A 467 14.53 2.60 21.30
N GLN A 468 15.22 1.59 20.78
CA GLN A 468 16.27 1.79 19.77
C GLN A 468 15.71 2.46 18.52
N HIS A 469 14.61 1.96 17.97
CA HIS A 469 13.95 2.58 16.81
C HIS A 469 13.45 3.98 17.10
N HIS A 470 12.92 4.25 18.30
CA HIS A 470 12.52 5.61 18.68
C HIS A 470 13.70 6.58 18.71
N THR A 471 14.84 6.16 19.27
CA THR A 471 16.07 6.98 19.25
C THR A 471 16.61 7.20 17.85
N GLU A 472 16.59 6.18 16.98
CA GLU A 472 16.99 6.31 15.57
C GLU A 472 16.09 7.31 14.83
N LEU A 473 14.77 7.21 15.00
CA LEU A 473 13.80 8.13 14.40
C LEU A 473 13.99 9.57 14.90
N GLN A 474 14.24 9.75 16.20
CA GLN A 474 14.50 11.07 16.78
C GLN A 474 15.78 11.70 16.20
N ASN A 475 16.85 10.91 16.08
CA ASN A 475 18.10 11.37 15.47
C ASN A 475 17.90 11.74 13.99
N LEU A 476 17.14 10.95 13.24
CA LEU A 476 16.82 11.24 11.83
C LEU A 476 15.95 12.49 11.68
N SER A 477 14.96 12.69 12.57
CA SER A 477 14.14 13.90 12.60
C SER A 477 14.99 15.14 12.83
N GLN A 478 15.92 15.09 13.81
CA GLN A 478 16.86 16.18 14.06
C GLN A 478 17.77 16.45 12.86
N GLN A 479 18.22 15.41 12.14
CA GLN A 479 18.98 15.59 10.90
C GLN A 479 18.15 16.24 9.79
N GLN A 480 16.88 15.87 9.64
CA GLN A 480 15.96 16.50 8.70
C GLN A 480 15.70 17.97 9.03
N GLU A 481 15.50 18.32 10.30
CA GLU A 481 15.34 19.70 10.75
C GLU A 481 16.59 20.53 10.42
N ARG A 482 17.79 19.98 10.64
CA ARG A 482 19.06 20.64 10.26
C ARG A 482 19.15 20.85 8.74
N LEU A 483 18.77 19.87 7.93
CA LEU A 483 18.73 20.01 6.47
C LEU A 483 17.75 21.09 6.02
N VAL A 484 16.55 21.13 6.61
CA VAL A 484 15.55 22.17 6.33
C VAL A 484 16.08 23.55 6.74
N HIS A 485 16.76 23.65 7.88
CA HIS A 485 17.33 24.91 8.36
C HIS A 485 18.44 25.41 7.43
N VAL A 486 19.36 24.55 7.01
CA VAL A 486 20.42 24.90 6.03
C VAL A 486 19.83 25.23 4.65
N SER A 487 18.78 24.52 4.21
CA SER A 487 18.09 24.81 2.96
C SER A 487 17.37 26.16 2.99
N ASN A 488 16.75 26.51 4.11
CA ASN A 488 16.12 27.83 4.29
C ASN A 488 17.17 28.94 4.37
N GLY A 489 18.32 28.67 5.00
CA GLY A 489 19.49 29.56 4.98
C GLY A 489 20.01 29.80 3.56
N LEU A 490 20.15 28.74 2.76
CA LEU A 490 20.52 28.82 1.34
C LEU A 490 19.51 29.64 0.52
N LEU A 491 18.21 29.45 0.74
CA LEU A 491 17.16 30.23 0.08
C LEU A 491 17.26 31.72 0.46
N SER A 492 17.52 32.03 1.72
CA SER A 492 17.73 33.41 2.20
C SER A 492 19.01 34.04 1.64
N ASP A 493 20.11 33.29 1.60
CA ASP A 493 21.38 33.72 1.01
C ASP A 493 21.24 33.93 -0.51
N TRP A 494 20.35 33.16 -1.15
CA TRP A 494 19.98 33.28 -2.57
C TRP A 494 19.13 34.49 -2.88
N ASP A 495 18.14 34.78 -2.04
CA ASP A 495 17.34 36.00 -2.16
C ASP A 495 18.20 37.26 -1.96
N ASN A 496 19.23 37.16 -1.11
CA ASN A 496 20.15 38.27 -0.79
C ASN A 496 21.40 38.38 -1.69
N ARG A 497 21.57 37.51 -2.71
CA ARG A 497 22.78 37.42 -3.57
C ARG A 497 24.11 37.42 -2.79
N SER A 498 24.13 36.75 -1.65
CA SER A 498 25.30 36.71 -0.75
C SER A 498 26.41 35.80 -1.29
N SER A 499 27.67 36.20 -1.13
CA SER A 499 28.84 35.36 -1.43
C SER A 499 29.01 34.17 -0.47
N ALA A 500 28.19 34.08 0.59
CA ALA A 500 28.20 32.98 1.55
C ALA A 500 27.56 31.68 1.03
N MET A 501 26.95 31.68 -0.15
CA MET A 501 26.32 30.49 -0.75
C MET A 501 27.24 29.28 -0.80
N ASP A 502 28.50 29.46 -1.20
CA ASP A 502 29.43 28.34 -1.38
C ASP A 502 29.72 27.64 -0.04
N ALA A 503 29.72 28.38 1.08
CA ALA A 503 29.86 27.82 2.41
C ALA A 503 28.61 27.01 2.81
N SER A 504 27.42 27.56 2.54
CA SER A 504 26.13 26.90 2.82
C SER A 504 25.91 25.64 1.95
N PHE A 505 26.36 25.64 0.68
CA PHE A 505 26.35 24.44 -0.19
C PHE A 505 27.35 23.38 0.27
N THR A 506 28.50 23.80 0.80
CA THR A 506 29.49 22.89 1.39
C THR A 506 28.93 22.22 2.64
N GLN A 507 28.21 22.96 3.50
CA GLN A 507 27.50 22.40 4.65
C GLN A 507 26.38 21.43 4.24
N LEU A 508 25.58 21.77 3.21
CA LEU A 508 24.54 20.86 2.71
C LEU A 508 25.13 19.57 2.14
N ARG A 509 26.24 19.66 1.39
CA ARG A 509 26.95 18.48 0.89
C ARG A 509 27.51 17.63 2.02
N ALA A 510 28.09 18.24 3.05
CA ALA A 510 28.59 17.51 4.21
C ALA A 510 27.46 16.76 4.95
N LEU A 511 26.30 17.39 5.14
CA LEU A 511 25.13 16.75 5.75
C LEU A 511 24.59 15.58 4.90
N LEU A 512 24.52 15.74 3.58
CA LEU A 512 24.07 14.70 2.65
C LEU A 512 25.07 13.54 2.49
N GLN A 513 26.36 13.79 2.77
CA GLN A 513 27.43 12.78 2.72
C GLN A 513 27.70 12.12 4.07
N THR A 514 27.02 12.54 5.15
CA THR A 514 27.14 11.88 6.46
C THR A 514 26.82 10.40 6.32
N GLN A 515 27.71 9.52 6.79
CA GLN A 515 27.61 8.06 6.67
C GLN A 515 26.25 7.53 7.15
N ASP A 516 25.65 8.16 8.15
CA ASP A 516 24.34 7.82 8.70
C ASP A 516 23.18 8.07 7.73
N TYR A 517 23.25 9.15 6.93
CA TYR A 517 22.22 9.47 5.93
C TYR A 517 22.32 8.54 4.72
N LEU A 518 23.54 8.18 4.31
CA LEU A 518 23.76 7.18 3.27
C LEU A 518 23.31 5.78 3.72
N ASN A 519 23.60 5.41 4.96
CA ASN A 519 23.12 4.18 5.59
C ASN A 519 21.60 4.17 5.73
N PHE A 520 20.96 5.31 6.06
CA PHE A 520 19.50 5.44 6.08
C PHE A 520 18.89 5.26 4.69
N ARG A 521 19.52 5.82 3.65
CA ARG A 521 19.06 5.68 2.27
C ARG A 521 19.32 4.27 1.70
N ALA A 522 20.34 3.59 2.20
CA ALA A 522 20.57 2.16 1.96
C ALA A 522 19.51 1.33 2.70
N ARG A 523 19.29 1.56 3.99
CA ARG A 523 18.24 0.91 4.80
C ARG A 523 16.83 1.17 4.28
N LEU A 524 16.53 2.33 3.69
CA LEU A 524 15.24 2.58 3.03
C LEU A 524 15.11 1.79 1.73
N ARG A 525 16.18 1.67 0.94
CA ARG A 525 16.21 0.78 -0.23
C ARG A 525 16.05 -0.67 0.17
N ASP A 526 16.76 -1.08 1.22
CA ASP A 526 16.71 -2.43 1.77
C ASP A 526 15.35 -2.68 2.44
N ALA A 527 14.72 -1.73 3.13
CA ALA A 527 13.38 -1.86 3.70
C ALA A 527 12.26 -1.81 2.64
N THR A 528 12.49 -1.18 1.49
CA THR A 528 11.59 -1.33 0.33
C THR A 528 11.74 -2.68 -0.37
N LEU A 529 12.91 -3.33 -0.27
CA LEU A 529 13.18 -4.70 -0.75
C LEU A 529 12.77 -5.76 0.29
N GLU A 530 12.86 -5.43 1.57
CA GLU A 530 12.48 -6.20 2.76
C GLU A 530 11.18 -5.70 3.38
N ARG A 531 10.21 -5.27 2.57
CA ARG A 531 8.83 -5.52 2.99
C ARG A 531 8.71 -7.04 3.04
N LYS A 532 9.07 -7.64 4.18
CA LYS A 532 8.59 -8.97 4.55
C LYS A 532 7.13 -8.94 4.19
N ASP A 533 6.69 -9.83 3.32
CA ASP A 533 5.31 -9.92 2.89
C ASP A 533 4.49 -10.25 4.14
N TYR A 534 4.13 -9.22 4.90
CA TYR A 534 3.30 -9.35 6.09
C TYR A 534 1.95 -9.96 5.71
N THR A 535 1.57 -9.85 4.43
CA THR A 535 0.49 -10.58 3.77
C THR A 535 0.74 -12.09 3.74
N ALA A 536 1.92 -12.56 3.31
CA ALA A 536 2.28 -13.97 3.31
C ALA A 536 2.46 -14.54 4.72
N GLU A 537 3.01 -13.76 5.67
CA GLU A 537 3.07 -14.16 7.08
C GLU A 537 1.66 -14.18 7.73
N LEU A 538 0.78 -13.22 7.41
CA LEU A 538 -0.63 -13.27 7.86
C LEU A 538 -1.32 -14.51 7.32
N GLU A 539 -1.19 -14.79 6.02
CA GLU A 539 -1.76 -15.98 5.39
C GLU A 539 -1.23 -17.26 6.04
N ALA A 540 0.08 -17.34 6.33
CA ALA A 540 0.67 -18.50 7.01
C ALA A 540 0.14 -18.67 8.45
N VAL A 541 -0.09 -17.58 9.18
CA VAL A 541 -0.69 -17.59 10.52
C VAL A 541 -2.17 -17.99 10.45
N GLU A 542 -2.92 -17.48 9.48
CA GLU A 542 -4.33 -17.83 9.24
C GLU A 542 -4.48 -19.31 8.85
N GLU A 543 -3.60 -19.82 7.98
CA GLU A 543 -3.55 -21.24 7.62
C GLU A 543 -3.23 -22.13 8.82
N ARG A 544 -2.30 -21.70 9.69
CA ARG A 544 -1.98 -22.43 10.92
C ARG A 544 -3.20 -22.47 11.86
N LYS A 545 -3.87 -21.34 12.06
CA LYS A 545 -5.14 -21.26 12.82
C LYS A 545 -6.23 -22.16 12.23
N ARG A 546 -6.33 -22.22 10.90
CA ARG A 546 -7.32 -23.03 10.18
C ARG A 546 -7.04 -24.53 10.37
N ARG A 547 -5.77 -24.93 10.32
CA ARG A 547 -5.33 -26.30 10.63
C ARG A 547 -5.62 -26.69 12.07
N ASP A 548 -5.34 -25.80 13.02
CA ASP A 548 -5.57 -26.06 14.44
C ASP A 548 -7.07 -26.16 14.77
N THR A 549 -7.91 -25.28 14.20
CA THR A 549 -9.38 -25.40 14.34
C THR A 549 -9.96 -26.65 13.69
N GLN A 550 -9.35 -27.13 12.60
CA GLN A 550 -9.75 -28.38 11.97
C GLN A 550 -9.40 -29.60 12.84
N ARG A 551 -8.18 -29.65 13.38
CA ARG A 551 -7.80 -30.67 14.38
C ARG A 551 -8.70 -30.64 15.61
N LEU A 552 -9.05 -29.45 16.10
CA LEU A 552 -9.92 -29.32 17.27
C LEU A 552 -11.33 -29.85 16.99
N ARG A 553 -11.86 -29.63 15.77
CA ARG A 553 -13.12 -30.24 15.33
C ARG A 553 -13.05 -31.75 15.26
N GLU A 554 -11.97 -32.31 14.73
CA GLU A 554 -11.75 -33.76 14.66
C GLU A 554 -11.71 -34.38 16.07
N ILE A 555 -10.99 -33.76 17.00
CA ILE A 555 -10.92 -34.20 18.40
C ILE A 555 -12.29 -34.14 19.08
N VAL A 556 -13.05 -33.05 18.87
CA VAL A 556 -14.41 -32.92 19.42
C VAL A 556 -15.35 -33.98 18.83
N GLN A 557 -15.21 -34.29 17.55
CA GLN A 557 -16.01 -35.33 16.90
C GLN A 557 -15.66 -36.73 17.44
N GLN A 558 -14.37 -37.03 17.64
CA GLN A 558 -13.92 -38.27 18.29
C GLN A 558 -14.43 -38.39 19.73
N LEU A 559 -14.40 -37.29 20.50
CA LEU A 559 -14.95 -37.25 21.86
C LEU A 559 -16.47 -37.48 21.88
N ARG A 560 -17.21 -36.89 20.93
CA ARG A 560 -18.65 -37.16 20.78
C ARG A 560 -18.93 -38.61 20.45
N GLN A 561 -18.18 -39.17 19.49
CA GLN A 561 -18.30 -40.58 19.11
C GLN A 561 -18.06 -41.49 20.31
N ASN A 562 -16.99 -41.25 21.07
CA ASN A 562 -16.68 -42.02 22.28
C ASN A 562 -17.76 -41.88 23.36
N GLN A 563 -18.36 -40.69 23.51
CA GLN A 563 -19.48 -40.50 24.44
C GLN A 563 -20.75 -41.23 23.99
N GLU A 564 -21.06 -41.23 22.69
CA GLU A 564 -22.18 -41.98 22.13
C GLU A 564 -21.96 -43.49 22.25
N ASP A 565 -20.75 -43.98 21.97
CA ASP A 565 -20.38 -45.38 22.13
C ASP A 565 -20.43 -45.83 23.60
N SER A 566 -20.00 -44.95 24.52
CA SER A 566 -20.12 -45.19 25.96
C SER A 566 -21.58 -45.24 26.42
N LYS A 567 -22.43 -44.31 25.94
CA LYS A 567 -23.88 -44.32 26.22
C LYS A 567 -24.56 -45.55 25.64
N ALA A 568 -24.24 -45.94 24.42
CA ALA A 568 -24.76 -47.13 23.78
C ALA A 568 -24.32 -48.41 24.53
N SER A 569 -23.08 -48.44 25.04
CA SER A 569 -22.59 -49.54 25.86
C SER A 569 -23.31 -49.64 27.21
N ILE A 570 -23.58 -48.50 27.85
CA ILE A 570 -24.37 -48.44 29.09
C ILE A 570 -25.81 -48.91 28.83
N GLN A 571 -26.45 -48.44 27.76
CA GLN A 571 -27.80 -48.87 27.39
C GLN A 571 -27.87 -50.38 27.12
N ARG A 572 -26.88 -50.94 26.42
CA ARG A 572 -26.78 -52.40 26.22
C ARG A 572 -26.60 -53.15 27.53
N PHE A 573 -25.79 -52.62 28.44
CA PHE A 573 -25.60 -53.20 29.77
C PHE A 573 -26.89 -53.15 30.61
N GLU A 574 -27.62 -52.04 30.57
CA GLU A 574 -28.93 -51.89 31.21
C GLU A 574 -29.96 -52.86 30.63
N GLU A 575 -30.03 -52.99 29.31
CA GLU A 575 -30.89 -53.98 28.64
C GLU A 575 -30.55 -55.41 29.03
N ASP A 576 -29.26 -55.74 29.14
CA ASP A 576 -28.81 -57.08 29.53
C ASP A 576 -29.10 -57.37 31.00
N ILE A 577 -28.94 -56.38 31.89
CA ILE A 577 -29.39 -56.46 33.29
C ILE A 577 -30.90 -56.69 33.35
N MET A 578 -31.69 -55.93 32.60
CA MET A 578 -33.14 -56.09 32.56
C MET A 578 -33.56 -57.45 32.02
N LYS A 579 -32.88 -57.97 30.99
CA LYS A 579 -33.10 -59.33 30.48
C LYS A 579 -32.73 -60.38 31.52
N HIS A 580 -31.64 -60.19 32.28
CA HIS A 580 -31.25 -61.09 33.38
C HIS A 580 -32.27 -61.08 34.53
N LEU A 581 -32.73 -59.89 34.93
CA LEU A 581 -33.78 -59.72 35.93
C LEU A 581 -35.10 -60.35 35.49
N ALA A 582 -35.52 -60.12 34.25
CA ALA A 582 -36.73 -60.72 33.67
C ALA A 582 -36.63 -62.25 33.59
N ARG A 583 -35.46 -62.80 33.24
CA ARG A 583 -35.20 -64.25 33.29
C ARG A 583 -35.24 -64.79 34.72
N SER A 584 -34.68 -64.07 35.69
CA SER A 584 -34.75 -64.48 37.11
C SER A 584 -36.17 -64.40 37.69
N ASN A 585 -36.96 -63.40 37.30
CA ASN A 585 -38.36 -63.26 37.70
C ASN A 585 -39.26 -64.31 37.05
N LYS A 586 -38.96 -64.71 35.80
CA LYS A 586 -39.65 -65.81 35.11
C LYS A 586 -39.32 -67.17 35.73
N ALA A 587 -38.08 -67.37 36.18
CA ALA A 587 -37.70 -68.54 36.98
C ALA A 587 -38.40 -68.57 38.36
N ARG A 588 -38.62 -67.40 38.98
CA ARG A 588 -39.37 -67.28 40.24
C ARG A 588 -40.88 -67.49 40.09
N HIS A 589 -41.47 -67.10 38.96
CA HIS A 589 -42.91 -67.31 38.70
C HIS A 589 -43.27 -68.70 38.16
N SER A 590 -42.28 -69.47 37.67
CA SER A 590 -42.49 -70.88 37.28
C SER A 590 -42.64 -71.84 38.46
N GLY A 591 -42.34 -71.41 39.69
CA GLY A 591 -42.40 -72.25 40.88
C GLY A 591 -43.73 -72.21 41.64
N ASN A 592 -44.72 -71.43 41.20
CA ASN A 592 -45.92 -71.19 42.00
C ASN A 592 -47.21 -71.10 41.16
N SER A 593 -47.57 -72.18 40.46
CA SER A 593 -48.94 -72.39 39.96
C SER A 593 -49.22 -73.86 39.71
N SER A 594 -49.63 -74.56 40.77
CA SER A 594 -50.30 -75.86 40.66
C SER A 594 -51.25 -76.05 41.85
N ASN A 595 -52.28 -75.22 41.96
CA ASN A 595 -53.51 -75.62 42.67
C ASN A 595 -54.65 -74.62 42.50
N LYS A 596 -55.64 -74.95 41.66
CA LYS A 596 -57.06 -75.14 42.02
C LYS A 596 -57.97 -74.96 40.81
N ASN A 597 -58.73 -76.03 40.56
CA ASN A 597 -59.85 -76.12 39.63
C ASN A 597 -61.15 -75.57 40.27
N SER A 598 -62.08 -75.23 39.36
CA SER A 598 -63.56 -75.26 39.43
C SER A 598 -64.28 -74.28 40.37
N HIS A 599 -65.11 -73.37 39.84
CA HIS A 599 -66.52 -73.59 39.44
C HIS A 599 -67.17 -72.30 38.87
N GLU A 600 -68.09 -72.49 37.90
CA GLU A 600 -69.35 -71.74 37.60
C GLU A 600 -69.36 -70.20 37.43
N ASN A 601 -70.28 -69.56 36.72
CA ASN A 601 -71.09 -69.80 35.53
C ASN A 601 -71.70 -68.42 35.17
N GLU A 602 -71.92 -68.17 33.88
CA GLU A 602 -72.94 -67.30 33.26
C GLU A 602 -73.11 -65.76 33.54
N ASN A 603 -73.15 -65.08 32.38
CA ASN A 603 -73.98 -63.93 31.95
C ASN A 603 -73.55 -62.48 32.27
N GLY A 604 -73.43 -61.69 31.19
CA GLY A 604 -73.33 -60.23 31.23
C GLY A 604 -72.81 -59.61 29.94
N ASP A 605 -73.73 -59.37 29.01
CA ASP A 605 -73.59 -58.72 27.71
C ASP A 605 -73.14 -57.24 27.79
N GLY A 606 -72.53 -56.69 26.72
CA GLY A 606 -72.46 -55.22 26.50
C GLY A 606 -71.10 -54.56 26.20
N ASN A 607 -70.64 -54.65 24.94
CA ASN A 607 -70.15 -53.55 24.06
C ASN A 607 -69.31 -52.38 24.69
N SER A 608 -68.08 -52.05 24.27
CA SER A 608 -67.77 -51.53 22.92
C SER A 608 -66.30 -51.09 22.73
N LYS A 609 -65.84 -51.23 21.47
CA LYS A 609 -64.77 -50.50 20.72
C LYS A 609 -63.29 -50.72 21.11
N ALA A 610 -62.56 -51.51 20.31
CA ALA A 610 -61.76 -51.11 19.12
C ALA A 610 -60.35 -50.62 19.51
N VAL A 611 -59.23 -51.16 19.02
CA VAL A 611 -58.73 -51.08 17.64
C VAL A 611 -57.58 -52.10 17.40
N LYS A 612 -57.61 -52.71 16.20
CA LYS A 612 -56.59 -53.39 15.35
C LYS A 612 -55.14 -53.49 15.87
N LYS A 613 -54.56 -54.70 16.01
CA LYS A 613 -53.97 -55.63 14.99
C LYS A 613 -52.60 -55.21 14.42
N ASN A 614 -51.56 -55.78 15.05
CA ASN A 614 -50.36 -56.49 14.54
C ASN A 614 -50.05 -56.46 13.04
N ALA A 615 -48.77 -56.31 12.68
CA ALA A 615 -47.90 -57.45 12.35
C ALA A 615 -46.46 -57.01 12.01
N ASP A 616 -45.50 -57.49 12.80
CA ASP A 616 -44.09 -57.61 12.44
C ASP A 616 -43.83 -58.80 11.50
N GLY A 617 -42.82 -58.66 10.65
CA GLY A 617 -42.36 -59.68 9.71
C GLY A 617 -40.84 -59.90 9.79
N ASN A 618 -40.44 -60.62 10.83
CA ASN A 618 -39.37 -61.60 10.95
C ASN A 618 -38.03 -61.48 10.16
N SER A 619 -36.95 -61.55 10.95
CA SER A 619 -35.55 -61.79 10.61
C SER A 619 -35.25 -63.23 10.16
N THR A 620 -34.18 -63.41 9.37
CA THR A 620 -33.41 -64.67 9.31
C THR A 620 -31.89 -64.43 9.21
N SER A 621 -31.16 -65.04 10.17
CA SER A 621 -29.84 -65.70 10.12
C SER A 621 -28.61 -65.08 9.41
N GLY A 622 -27.56 -64.82 10.20
CA GLY A 622 -26.42 -65.75 10.32
C GLY A 622 -25.14 -65.55 9.46
N ALA A 623 -24.02 -65.39 10.18
CA ALA A 623 -22.65 -65.89 9.92
C ALA A 623 -21.55 -64.96 9.31
N ASN A 624 -20.60 -64.61 10.19
CA ASN A 624 -19.13 -64.54 10.06
C ASN A 624 -18.46 -64.44 8.67
N LYS A 625 -17.60 -63.42 8.49
CA LYS A 625 -16.12 -63.52 8.40
C LYS A 625 -15.45 -62.14 8.25
N SER A 626 -14.21 -62.08 8.74
CA SER A 626 -13.26 -60.95 8.83
C SER A 626 -12.90 -60.27 7.48
N PRO A 627 -12.42 -59.01 7.49
CA PRO A 627 -11.97 -58.32 6.28
C PRO A 627 -10.45 -58.37 6.08
N THR A 628 -10.02 -58.62 4.85
CA THR A 628 -8.63 -58.47 4.39
C THR A 628 -8.60 -57.41 3.28
N SER A 629 -7.94 -56.29 3.55
CA SER A 629 -7.06 -55.46 2.71
C SER A 629 -7.30 -55.23 1.19
N VAL A 630 -7.10 -53.94 0.82
CA VAL A 630 -6.66 -53.29 -0.46
C VAL A 630 -7.74 -52.98 -1.56
N PRO A 631 -7.53 -52.04 -2.52
CA PRO A 631 -7.91 -50.61 -2.51
C PRO A 631 -8.82 -50.19 -3.71
N PRO A 632 -9.12 -48.89 -3.98
CA PRO A 632 -10.29 -48.51 -4.76
C PRO A 632 -10.03 -48.35 -6.27
N ALA A 633 -11.06 -48.70 -7.06
CA ALA A 633 -11.19 -48.38 -8.47
C ALA A 633 -12.10 -47.16 -8.68
N ARG A 634 -11.73 -46.38 -9.70
CA ARG A 634 -12.30 -45.12 -10.19
C ARG A 634 -13.78 -45.23 -10.54
N ALA A 635 -14.52 -44.13 -10.35
CA ALA A 635 -15.74 -43.85 -11.09
C ALA A 635 -15.81 -42.35 -11.42
N ASP A 636 -15.94 -42.09 -12.72
CA ASP A 636 -16.01 -40.81 -13.40
C ASP A 636 -17.18 -39.93 -12.95
N LYS A 637 -16.94 -38.61 -12.88
CA LYS A 637 -18.02 -37.62 -12.88
C LYS A 637 -17.93 -36.72 -14.11
N LYS A 638 -19.03 -36.76 -14.85
CA LYS A 638 -19.42 -36.02 -16.05
C LYS A 638 -19.44 -34.51 -15.81
N GLU A 639 -18.91 -33.76 -16.77
CA GLU A 639 -19.25 -32.34 -17.01
C GLU A 639 -20.66 -32.23 -17.65
N PRO A 640 -21.41 -31.14 -17.42
CA PRO A 640 -22.56 -30.80 -18.23
C PRO A 640 -22.20 -29.80 -19.33
N SER A 641 -22.52 -30.18 -20.56
CA SER A 641 -22.61 -29.33 -21.73
C SER A 641 -23.83 -28.39 -21.67
N VAL A 642 -23.65 -27.10 -21.95
CA VAL A 642 -24.74 -26.23 -22.41
C VAL A 642 -24.29 -25.53 -23.70
N LYS A 643 -24.97 -25.85 -24.79
CA LYS A 643 -24.90 -25.22 -26.12
C LYS A 643 -26.32 -24.91 -26.58
N ALA A 644 -26.57 -23.65 -26.96
CA ALA A 644 -27.42 -23.22 -28.09
C ALA A 644 -27.37 -21.66 -28.14
N ARG A 645 -26.73 -21.04 -29.14
CA ARG A 645 -27.24 -20.59 -30.47
C ARG A 645 -28.21 -19.39 -30.36
N GLY A 646 -28.14 -18.31 -31.15
CA GLY A 646 -27.34 -17.88 -32.31
C GLY A 646 -27.18 -16.34 -32.25
N GLY A 647 -26.49 -15.59 -33.12
CA GLY A 647 -26.12 -15.74 -34.52
C GLY A 647 -26.91 -14.74 -35.37
N THR A 648 -26.30 -13.61 -35.78
CA THR A 648 -26.51 -12.95 -37.09
C THR A 648 -25.54 -11.77 -37.32
N SER A 649 -24.99 -11.76 -38.54
CA SER A 649 -24.21 -10.76 -39.27
C SER A 649 -24.51 -9.27 -39.04
N LYS A 650 -23.45 -8.45 -38.93
CA LYS A 650 -22.94 -7.55 -39.98
C LYS A 650 -21.60 -6.96 -39.56
#